data_AF-A0A9P6P327-F1
#
_entry.id   AF-A0A9P6P327-F1
#
_cell.length_a   1.000
_cell.length_b   1.000
_cell.length_c   1.000
_cell.angle_alpha   90.00
_cell.angle_beta   90.00
_cell.angle_gamma   90.00
#
_symmetry.space_group_name_H-M   'P 1'
#
loop_
_entity.id
_entity.type
_entity.pdbx_description
1 polymer ?
#
loop_
_entity_poly.entity_id
_entity_poly.type
_entity_poly.pdbx_seq_one_letter_code
_entity_poly.pdbx_strand_id
1 'polypeptide(L)'
;MKMLTLWGRHVPIFLLAMLGGTALIVCNPGYFWDDWVWLFQSPSESVSIGKELGVFWGGYLTNAINALPYPSLTLRVVALLAWLASGAALCFVLQHKGRLSGSEAVQLFLIYAATHIVPIRFLTSVALYNVYIAAFWIACALLVAGRQRAGMRAASATLFFFSFYLNSLIVLYALLIALLALETISPHVTVPGRSAWRRGSIRANVLLVAVQAAAPLRTFALRHLGFLALPLLFVAIKKFTTVASPLYSTYNDIDHRFVLSAFSESFTLIRPVLHDFFATASRTVPPLALVISALVCFMLLRLLPRRATRTSMRTAIVQLALGWIMFAVSVYPYIIVKKVPDLTSFYDARNIMPAVAGLGVILVALINIIDRSFAYVPVLRRYGYDLLLGYVLGASICAGFVSGIGLWHDWMRQEATMSYLVANRDELREDRTFIFNDLSSNGRYRDRTLINYEYTGNLVRAFGGRSRFGISVSEYYLLPPKVELLINPYMKRRFSMGDYDFQLPHVIVTIRDGMVPLDTRHILEIVGTYLRGGDWPAMLRDHYSFSFAQEFIETEQRVDEMEQIAKALAAYRTSHGVYPTQSRSEPDKPPVMQITSSGHVVPLVITGDIPGLFPTYMPRPDTMRVRPPEEPNYLYISDGIDYKLVYANAADQAYAKQAHPILSDPIHGGYGVWTSDARNWPLMKTVATAPGMRLKTLVTGAHLAESTGSTWREIASDGLPIDERVEVLLDSSSDEGICTSIGLGVIRYAQALKRLAPDVLVILGDRYEAIAAAVAATVCKVPIAHIHGGELTLGAMDDAFRHSITKMSHLHFTSTQAYRQRVIQLGEQPARVHNVGALGVENIRTLTLLDRGEVEKRLDLPPGQRYLLVTLHPATLEAQPPDAQLQALLDALDAFADYVCVFTGANADPGGAGLNRLLAQHTRSQSARFRFSMSLGVTLYLSAARSADAVIGNSSSGIIEVPSLGVPSVDIGSRQQGRVRSESVIHAAVDTPAIKAAIDQALTPTFWTRAQAAPNPYEQPGTTRRIVETLTTWDYGGALQKPFHDLPTAGMA
;
A
#
# COMPACT_ATOMS: atom_id res chain seq x y z
N MET A 1 -36.68 -30.80 -11.09
CA MET A 1 -37.96 -30.04 -10.97
C MET A 1 -38.82 -30.41 -9.75
N LYS A 2 -39.07 -31.70 -9.43
CA LYS A 2 -39.73 -32.12 -8.16
C LYS A 2 -38.92 -31.80 -6.88
N MET A 3 -37.60 -31.66 -6.98
CA MET A 3 -36.73 -31.20 -5.88
C MET A 3 -36.85 -29.69 -5.63
N LEU A 4 -36.89 -28.85 -6.68
CA LEU A 4 -37.16 -27.41 -6.54
C LEU A 4 -38.53 -27.13 -5.91
N THR A 5 -39.50 -28.03 -6.05
CA THR A 5 -40.79 -27.95 -5.33
C THR A 5 -40.76 -28.44 -3.89
N LEU A 6 -39.87 -29.37 -3.53
CA LEU A 6 -39.67 -29.76 -2.12
C LEU A 6 -38.88 -28.69 -1.36
N TRP A 7 -37.86 -28.15 -2.01
CA TRP A 7 -37.01 -27.09 -1.45
C TRP A 7 -37.73 -25.74 -1.42
N GLY A 8 -38.39 -25.33 -2.51
CA GLY A 8 -39.17 -24.09 -2.56
C GLY A 8 -40.30 -24.00 -1.52
N ARG A 9 -40.75 -25.13 -0.97
CA ARG A 9 -41.74 -25.18 0.13
C ARG A 9 -41.16 -24.87 1.51
N HIS A 10 -39.83 -24.95 1.68
CA HIS A 10 -39.17 -24.80 2.98
C HIS A 10 -38.18 -23.63 3.03
N VAL A 11 -37.87 -22.98 1.90
CA VAL A 11 -37.02 -21.77 1.82
C VAL A 11 -37.44 -20.68 2.82
N PRO A 12 -38.74 -20.34 3.01
CA PRO A 12 -39.13 -19.30 3.97
C PRO A 12 -38.75 -19.63 5.42
N ILE A 13 -38.78 -20.91 5.80
CA ILE A 13 -38.44 -21.35 7.17
C ILE A 13 -36.93 -21.33 7.37
N PHE A 14 -36.16 -21.72 6.35
CA PHE A 14 -34.70 -21.56 6.37
C PHE A 14 -34.28 -20.10 6.47
N LEU A 15 -34.94 -19.21 5.70
CA LEU A 15 -34.72 -17.76 5.80
C LEU A 15 -35.13 -17.21 7.17
N LEU A 16 -36.25 -17.63 7.75
CA LEU A 16 -36.66 -17.21 9.10
C LEU A 16 -35.72 -17.72 10.20
N ALA A 17 -35.24 -18.96 10.10
CA ALA A 17 -34.27 -19.53 11.03
C ALA A 17 -32.93 -18.81 10.94
N MET A 18 -32.48 -18.50 9.72
CA MET A 18 -31.30 -17.68 9.51
C MET A 18 -31.51 -16.27 10.04
N LEU A 19 -32.57 -15.55 9.65
CA LEU A 19 -32.87 -14.19 10.13
C LEU A 19 -33.04 -14.12 11.65
N GLY A 20 -33.64 -15.13 12.28
CA GLY A 20 -33.73 -15.25 13.73
C GLY A 20 -32.37 -15.51 14.39
N GLY A 21 -31.55 -16.38 13.79
CA GLY A 21 -30.15 -16.58 14.18
C GLY A 21 -29.30 -15.31 13.98
N THR A 22 -29.53 -14.56 12.91
CA THR A 22 -28.90 -13.28 12.59
C THR A 22 -29.31 -12.23 13.60
N ALA A 23 -30.60 -12.12 13.95
CA ALA A 23 -31.08 -11.21 14.98
C ALA A 23 -30.44 -11.50 16.34
N LEU A 24 -30.29 -12.79 16.69
CA LEU A 24 -29.57 -13.21 17.89
C LEU A 24 -28.07 -12.89 17.83
N ILE A 25 -27.43 -13.02 16.66
CA ILE A 25 -26.04 -12.56 16.46
C ILE A 25 -25.94 -11.04 16.58
N VAL A 26 -26.88 -10.29 16.01
CA VAL A 26 -26.94 -8.82 16.08
C VAL A 26 -27.12 -8.34 17.51
N CYS A 27 -27.93 -9.04 18.31
CA CYS A 27 -28.11 -8.75 19.73
C CYS A 27 -27.01 -9.34 20.63
N ASN A 28 -26.09 -10.12 20.06
CA ASN A 28 -24.98 -10.77 20.76
C ASN A 28 -23.66 -10.20 20.21
N PRO A 29 -23.27 -8.97 20.61
CA PRO A 29 -22.01 -8.40 20.19
C PRO A 29 -20.88 -9.38 20.53
N GLY A 30 -20.22 -9.86 19.48
CA GLY A 30 -19.12 -10.80 19.60
C GLY A 30 -17.88 -10.04 20.00
N TYR A 31 -17.52 -10.09 21.28
CA TYR A 31 -16.22 -9.63 21.72
C TYR A 31 -15.18 -10.76 21.52
N PHE A 32 -14.38 -10.65 20.45
CA PHE A 32 -12.91 -10.81 20.27
C PHE A 32 -12.12 -12.04 20.72
N TRP A 33 -11.14 -12.42 19.88
CA TRP A 33 -10.06 -13.37 20.19
C TRP A 33 -8.81 -12.95 19.43
N ASP A 34 -7.75 -12.63 20.19
CA ASP A 34 -6.44 -12.23 19.69
C ASP A 34 -5.34 -13.05 20.38
N ASP A 35 -4.26 -13.30 19.66
CA ASP A 35 -3.57 -14.59 19.66
C ASP A 35 -2.56 -14.85 20.80
N TRP A 36 -2.30 -13.85 21.64
CA TRP A 36 -1.09 -13.73 22.49
C TRP A 36 -1.44 -13.58 23.97
N VAL A 37 -2.68 -13.20 24.27
CA VAL A 37 -3.04 -12.68 25.59
C VAL A 37 -3.28 -13.78 26.61
N TRP A 38 -3.24 -15.05 26.20
CA TRP A 38 -3.73 -16.15 27.04
C TRP A 38 -2.63 -16.95 27.73
N LEU A 39 -1.45 -17.06 27.11
CA LEU A 39 -0.34 -17.80 27.69
C LEU A 39 0.54 -16.85 28.50
N PHE A 40 1.09 -17.39 29.60
CA PHE A 40 2.05 -16.69 30.46
C PHE A 40 1.53 -15.39 31.12
N GLN A 41 0.22 -15.32 31.37
CA GLN A 41 -0.39 -14.23 32.14
C GLN A 41 -0.62 -14.64 33.60
N SER A 42 -0.77 -13.66 34.48
CA SER A 42 -1.24 -13.92 35.83
C SER A 42 -2.67 -14.49 35.79
N PRO A 43 -3.07 -15.34 36.77
CA PRO A 43 -4.43 -15.88 36.83
C PRO A 43 -5.52 -14.80 36.78
N SER A 44 -5.28 -13.66 37.45
CA SER A 44 -6.21 -12.53 37.48
C SER A 44 -6.41 -11.88 36.11
N GLU A 45 -5.34 -11.79 35.34
CA GLU A 45 -5.32 -11.17 34.02
C GLU A 45 -5.97 -12.09 32.98
N SER A 46 -5.65 -13.39 32.99
CA SER A 46 -6.36 -14.37 32.15
C SER A 46 -7.88 -14.30 32.35
N VAL A 47 -8.36 -14.19 33.59
CA VAL A 47 -9.79 -14.05 33.86
C VAL A 47 -10.35 -12.71 33.35
N SER A 48 -9.64 -11.59 33.54
CA SER A 48 -10.05 -10.28 33.01
C SER A 48 -10.18 -10.31 31.48
N ILE A 49 -9.18 -10.89 30.81
CA ILE A 49 -9.15 -11.06 29.37
C ILE A 49 -10.34 -11.89 28.91
N GLY A 50 -10.66 -12.99 29.59
CA GLY A 50 -11.84 -13.76 29.25
C GLY A 50 -13.14 -13.01 29.39
N LYS A 51 -13.26 -12.12 30.39
CA LYS A 51 -14.45 -11.26 30.52
C LYS A 51 -14.54 -10.24 29.39
N GLU A 52 -13.42 -9.65 28.98
CA GLU A 52 -13.35 -8.69 27.86
C GLU A 52 -13.59 -9.34 26.50
N LEU A 53 -13.06 -10.55 26.30
CA LEU A 53 -13.20 -11.37 25.09
C LEU A 53 -14.52 -12.14 25.06
N GLY A 54 -15.52 -11.74 25.86
CA GLY A 54 -16.84 -12.34 25.81
C GLY A 54 -16.91 -13.81 26.23
N VAL A 55 -15.82 -14.40 26.74
CA VAL A 55 -15.63 -15.84 27.00
C VAL A 55 -14.99 -16.02 28.38
N PHE A 56 -15.75 -15.66 29.39
CA PHE A 56 -15.23 -15.57 30.76
C PHE A 56 -14.69 -16.91 31.30
N TRP A 57 -15.30 -18.04 30.94
CA TRP A 57 -14.80 -19.38 31.27
C TRP A 57 -13.45 -19.68 30.60
N GLY A 58 -13.20 -19.08 29.44
CA GLY A 58 -11.96 -19.24 28.68
C GLY A 58 -10.74 -18.86 29.51
N GLY A 59 -10.83 -17.80 30.32
CA GLY A 59 -9.73 -17.42 31.22
C GLY A 59 -9.45 -18.40 32.34
N TYR A 60 -10.48 -19.02 32.92
CA TYR A 60 -10.29 -20.07 33.91
C TYR A 60 -9.70 -21.34 33.29
N LEU A 61 -10.20 -21.73 32.12
CA LEU A 61 -9.70 -22.89 31.39
C LEU A 61 -8.24 -22.69 30.98
N THR A 62 -7.91 -21.52 30.45
CA THR A 62 -6.54 -21.13 30.10
C THR A 62 -5.63 -21.16 31.34
N ASN A 63 -6.08 -20.66 32.49
CA ASN A 63 -5.31 -20.73 33.73
C ASN A 63 -5.04 -22.18 34.16
N ALA A 64 -6.04 -23.07 34.05
CA ALA A 64 -5.88 -24.49 34.35
C ALA A 64 -4.89 -25.17 33.38
N ILE A 65 -4.93 -24.81 32.09
CA ILE A 65 -3.98 -25.31 31.09
C ILE A 65 -2.56 -24.79 31.38
N ASN A 66 -2.41 -23.51 31.72
CA ASN A 66 -1.14 -22.87 32.06
C ASN A 66 -0.47 -23.48 33.30
N ALA A 67 -1.23 -24.11 34.19
CA ALA A 67 -0.71 -24.81 35.36
C ALA A 67 -0.12 -26.20 35.06
N LEU A 68 -0.26 -26.71 33.83
CA LEU A 68 0.29 -28.01 33.43
C LEU A 68 1.76 -27.90 33.00
N PRO A 69 2.54 -28.99 33.04
CA PRO A 69 3.97 -28.96 32.68
C PRO A 69 4.27 -28.51 31.25
N TYR A 70 3.35 -28.75 30.29
CA TYR A 70 3.52 -28.42 28.87
C TYR A 70 2.25 -27.78 28.28
N PRO A 71 1.89 -26.55 28.67
CA PRO A 71 0.57 -25.96 28.40
C PRO A 71 0.24 -25.85 26.90
N SER A 72 1.21 -25.46 26.08
CA SER A 72 1.06 -25.37 24.62
C SER A 72 0.81 -26.75 23.97
N LEU A 73 1.55 -27.78 24.41
CA LEU A 73 1.37 -29.14 23.91
C LEU A 73 0.00 -29.70 24.34
N THR A 74 -0.36 -29.53 25.62
CA THR A 74 -1.67 -29.94 26.13
C THR A 74 -2.80 -29.32 25.31
N LEU A 75 -2.74 -28.01 25.04
CA LEU A 75 -3.76 -27.32 24.27
C LEU A 75 -3.88 -27.87 22.84
N ARG A 76 -2.77 -28.16 22.17
CA ARG A 76 -2.76 -28.79 20.83
C ARG A 76 -3.38 -30.18 20.85
N VAL A 77 -3.07 -30.99 21.86
CA VAL A 77 -3.67 -32.32 22.04
C VAL A 77 -5.17 -32.21 22.28
N VAL A 78 -5.61 -31.30 23.16
CA VAL A 78 -7.03 -31.04 23.41
C VAL A 78 -7.75 -30.61 22.12
N ALA A 79 -7.16 -29.70 21.34
CA ALA A 79 -7.71 -29.27 20.07
C ALA A 79 -7.83 -30.42 19.06
N LEU A 80 -6.81 -31.30 18.99
CA LEU A 80 -6.84 -32.50 18.14
C LEU A 80 -7.95 -33.46 18.55
N LEU A 81 -8.06 -33.79 19.85
CA LEU A 81 -9.10 -34.68 20.36
C LEU A 81 -10.50 -34.10 20.12
N ALA A 82 -10.67 -32.80 20.35
CA ALA A 82 -11.92 -32.10 20.07
C ALA A 82 -12.27 -32.14 18.57
N TRP A 83 -11.29 -31.91 17.69
CA TRP A 83 -11.47 -31.99 16.25
C TRP A 83 -11.92 -33.39 15.78
N LEU A 84 -11.27 -34.44 16.29
CA LEU A 84 -11.64 -35.82 16.01
C LEU A 84 -13.03 -36.15 16.54
N ALA A 85 -13.35 -35.75 17.77
CA ALA A 85 -14.67 -35.95 18.38
C ALA A 85 -15.77 -35.24 17.58
N SER A 86 -15.50 -34.03 17.09
CA SER A 86 -16.40 -33.28 16.20
C SER A 86 -16.73 -34.06 14.93
N GLY A 87 -15.70 -34.55 14.23
CA GLY A 87 -15.87 -35.34 13.00
C GLY A 87 -16.66 -36.63 13.25
N ALA A 88 -16.34 -37.35 14.34
CA ALA A 88 -17.06 -38.57 14.72
C ALA A 88 -18.54 -38.29 15.04
N ALA A 89 -18.82 -37.22 15.78
CA ALA A 89 -20.19 -36.82 16.14
C ALA A 89 -20.99 -36.38 14.90
N LEU A 90 -20.38 -35.62 13.98
CA LEU A 90 -20.99 -35.26 12.69
C LEU A 90 -21.37 -36.51 11.89
N CYS A 91 -20.44 -37.45 11.74
CA CYS A 91 -20.67 -38.70 11.03
C CYS A 91 -21.79 -39.51 11.66
N PHE A 92 -21.82 -39.61 12.99
CA PHE A 92 -22.90 -40.26 13.72
C PHE A 92 -24.27 -39.62 13.44
N VAL A 93 -24.37 -38.29 13.50
CA VAL A 93 -25.61 -37.55 13.23
C VAL A 93 -26.11 -37.83 11.81
N LEU A 94 -25.24 -37.73 10.81
CA LEU A 94 -25.60 -37.92 9.41
C LEU A 94 -25.95 -39.38 9.08
N GLN A 95 -25.25 -40.34 9.68
CA GLN A 95 -25.56 -41.76 9.55
C GLN A 95 -26.90 -42.10 10.19
N HIS A 96 -27.15 -41.63 11.41
CA HIS A 96 -28.42 -41.86 12.11
C HIS A 96 -29.62 -41.26 11.37
N LYS A 97 -29.40 -40.14 10.65
CA LYS A 97 -30.41 -39.50 9.80
C LYS A 97 -30.54 -40.12 8.41
N GLY A 98 -29.85 -41.23 8.13
CA GLY A 98 -29.90 -41.93 6.85
C GLY A 98 -29.35 -41.09 5.68
N ARG A 99 -28.48 -40.11 5.95
CA ARG A 99 -27.85 -39.26 4.93
C ARG A 99 -26.53 -39.84 4.43
N LEU A 100 -25.89 -40.68 5.24
CA LEU A 100 -24.66 -41.41 4.90
C LEU A 100 -24.83 -42.89 5.27
N SER A 101 -24.29 -43.78 4.43
CA SER A 101 -24.00 -45.17 4.79
C SER A 101 -22.83 -45.26 5.78
N GLY A 102 -22.63 -46.42 6.40
CA GLY A 102 -21.51 -46.61 7.35
C GLY A 102 -20.13 -46.39 6.73
N SER A 103 -19.93 -46.80 5.47
CA SER A 103 -18.68 -46.55 4.74
C SER A 103 -18.51 -45.07 4.37
N GLU A 104 -19.58 -44.39 3.96
CA GLU A 104 -19.56 -42.93 3.73
C GLU A 104 -19.28 -42.14 5.00
N ALA A 105 -19.76 -42.61 6.15
CA ALA A 105 -19.47 -42.00 7.44
C ALA A 105 -17.97 -42.10 7.80
N VAL A 106 -17.34 -43.27 7.56
CA VAL A 106 -15.88 -43.43 7.74
C VAL A 106 -15.12 -42.51 6.80
N GLN A 107 -15.54 -42.38 5.54
CA GLN A 107 -14.85 -41.55 4.55
C GLN A 107 -14.98 -40.06 4.85
N LEU A 108 -16.16 -39.61 5.28
CA LEU A 108 -16.36 -38.24 5.76
C LEU A 108 -15.48 -37.98 6.98
N PHE A 109 -15.40 -38.93 7.92
CA PHE A 109 -14.54 -38.81 9.10
C PHE A 109 -13.07 -38.64 8.70
N LEU A 110 -12.57 -39.47 7.77
CA LEU A 110 -11.20 -39.36 7.28
C LEU A 110 -10.95 -38.01 6.61
N ILE A 111 -11.86 -37.56 5.74
CA ILE A 111 -11.74 -36.23 5.11
C ILE A 111 -11.71 -35.15 6.20
N TYR A 112 -12.67 -35.16 7.13
CA TYR A 112 -12.77 -34.16 8.20
C TYR A 112 -11.51 -34.14 9.08
N ALA A 113 -11.03 -35.31 9.51
CA ALA A 113 -9.83 -35.44 10.33
C ALA A 113 -8.57 -34.96 9.60
N ALA A 114 -8.43 -35.34 8.33
CA ALA A 114 -7.27 -35.02 7.50
C ALA A 114 -7.32 -33.62 6.87
N THR A 115 -8.47 -32.94 6.87
CA THR A 115 -8.69 -31.68 6.14
C THR A 115 -7.56 -30.71 6.46
N HIS A 116 -6.87 -30.20 5.44
CA HIS A 116 -5.71 -29.33 5.61
C HIS A 116 -6.09 -27.86 5.54
N ILE A 117 -7.08 -27.49 6.34
CA ILE A 117 -7.23 -26.08 6.65
C ILE A 117 -6.03 -25.72 7.50
N VAL A 118 -5.21 -24.84 6.92
CA VAL A 118 -3.97 -24.23 7.41
C VAL A 118 -3.77 -24.54 8.90
N PRO A 119 -2.64 -25.11 9.36
CA PRO A 119 -2.51 -25.64 10.72
C PRO A 119 -2.74 -24.65 11.87
N ILE A 120 -3.06 -23.39 11.55
CA ILE A 120 -3.77 -22.38 12.36
C ILE A 120 -4.81 -22.97 13.32
N ARG A 121 -5.55 -24.02 12.95
CA ARG A 121 -6.53 -24.64 13.88
C ARG A 121 -5.90 -25.17 15.18
N PHE A 122 -4.60 -25.41 15.19
CA PHE A 122 -3.82 -25.84 16.35
C PHE A 122 -2.97 -24.73 16.96
N LEU A 123 -3.05 -23.50 16.43
CA LEU A 123 -2.49 -22.34 17.13
C LEU A 123 -3.26 -22.15 18.42
N THR A 124 -2.53 -21.74 19.46
CA THR A 124 -3.08 -21.51 20.80
C THR A 124 -4.32 -20.62 20.77
N SER A 125 -4.31 -19.60 19.93
CA SER A 125 -5.38 -18.61 19.78
C SER A 125 -6.69 -19.16 19.24
N VAL A 126 -6.62 -20.21 18.42
CA VAL A 126 -7.78 -20.81 17.73
C VAL A 126 -8.08 -22.20 18.27
N ALA A 127 -7.19 -22.80 19.07
CA ALA A 127 -7.33 -24.15 19.60
C ALA A 127 -8.68 -24.39 20.31
N LEU A 128 -9.17 -23.39 21.05
CA LEU A 128 -10.47 -23.45 21.74
C LEU A 128 -11.68 -23.51 20.77
N TYR A 129 -11.55 -23.04 19.53
CA TYR A 129 -12.63 -23.16 18.53
C TYR A 129 -12.96 -24.63 18.27
N ASN A 130 -11.95 -25.50 18.26
CA ASN A 130 -12.17 -26.93 18.12
C ASN A 130 -13.04 -27.49 19.25
N VAL A 131 -12.87 -26.99 20.48
CA VAL A 131 -13.67 -27.40 21.64
C VAL A 131 -15.13 -26.95 21.50
N TYR A 132 -15.38 -25.71 21.06
CA TYR A 132 -16.75 -25.22 20.84
C TYR A 132 -17.45 -25.94 19.68
N ILE A 133 -16.74 -26.20 18.60
CA ILE A 133 -17.24 -26.97 17.44
C ILE A 133 -17.53 -28.42 17.86
N ALA A 134 -16.65 -29.05 18.64
CA ALA A 134 -16.88 -30.38 19.17
C ALA A 134 -18.10 -30.42 20.09
N ALA A 135 -18.23 -29.47 21.00
CA ALA A 135 -19.40 -29.35 21.88
C ALA A 135 -20.69 -29.26 21.07
N PHE A 136 -20.71 -28.48 19.98
CA PHE A 136 -21.87 -28.37 19.09
C PHE A 136 -22.25 -29.70 18.41
N TRP A 137 -21.29 -30.39 17.81
CA TRP A 137 -21.57 -31.64 17.10
C TRP A 137 -21.89 -32.79 18.05
N ILE A 138 -21.25 -32.86 19.21
CA ILE A 138 -21.60 -33.81 20.28
C ILE A 138 -23.01 -33.51 20.80
N ALA A 139 -23.36 -32.24 21.01
CA ALA A 139 -24.72 -31.85 21.40
C ALA A 139 -25.76 -32.30 20.36
N CYS A 140 -25.46 -32.16 19.07
CA CYS A 140 -26.29 -32.69 17.98
C CYS A 140 -26.43 -34.21 18.06
N ALA A 141 -25.32 -34.94 18.25
CA ALA A 141 -25.31 -36.39 18.35
C ALA A 141 -26.16 -36.90 19.53
N LEU A 142 -26.01 -36.28 20.71
CA LEU A 142 -26.81 -36.60 21.91
C LEU A 142 -28.29 -36.29 21.69
N LEU A 143 -28.61 -35.15 21.05
CA LEU A 143 -29.98 -34.77 20.78
C LEU A 143 -30.65 -35.76 19.82
N VAL A 144 -29.94 -36.25 18.81
CA VAL A 144 -30.45 -37.21 17.84
C VAL A 144 -30.57 -38.61 18.44
N ALA A 145 -29.57 -39.09 19.19
CA ALA A 145 -29.58 -40.40 19.84
C ALA A 145 -30.60 -40.53 20.98
N GLY A 146 -30.85 -39.43 21.71
CA GLY A 146 -31.56 -39.44 22.99
C GLY A 146 -32.77 -38.53 23.07
N ARG A 147 -33.51 -38.32 21.95
CA ARG A 147 -34.60 -37.31 21.84
C ARG A 147 -35.61 -37.26 23.00
N GLN A 148 -35.86 -38.40 23.65
CA GLN A 148 -36.83 -38.58 24.74
C GLN A 148 -36.21 -38.73 26.13
N ARG A 149 -34.88 -38.89 26.24
CA ARG A 149 -34.20 -39.11 27.53
C ARG A 149 -33.81 -37.78 28.16
N ALA A 150 -34.38 -37.47 29.32
CA ALA A 150 -34.17 -36.19 30.02
C ALA A 150 -32.68 -35.87 30.23
N GLY A 151 -31.88 -36.84 30.70
CA GLY A 151 -30.44 -36.66 30.91
C GLY A 151 -29.65 -36.32 29.65
N MET A 152 -29.94 -36.98 28.52
CA MET A 152 -29.26 -36.69 27.24
C MET A 152 -29.66 -35.32 26.68
N ARG A 153 -30.92 -34.92 26.88
CA ARG A 153 -31.40 -33.58 26.50
C ARG A 153 -30.74 -32.49 27.34
N ALA A 154 -30.60 -32.70 28.66
CA ALA A 154 -29.90 -31.78 29.54
C ALA A 154 -28.43 -31.64 29.14
N ALA A 155 -27.72 -32.75 28.94
CA ALA A 155 -26.33 -32.73 28.47
C ALA A 155 -26.16 -32.03 27.11
N SER A 156 -27.07 -32.29 26.16
CA SER A 156 -27.11 -31.62 24.87
C SER A 156 -27.32 -30.10 25.01
N ALA A 157 -28.26 -29.66 25.85
CA ALA A 157 -28.49 -28.24 26.09
C ALA A 157 -27.27 -27.55 26.72
N THR A 158 -26.59 -28.19 27.67
CA THR A 158 -25.34 -27.66 28.27
C THR A 158 -24.23 -27.51 27.23
N LEU A 159 -24.04 -28.51 26.37
CA LEU A 159 -23.02 -28.45 25.32
C LEU A 159 -23.36 -27.42 24.24
N PHE A 160 -24.64 -27.24 23.88
CA PHE A 160 -25.05 -26.16 23.00
C PHE A 160 -24.78 -24.78 23.60
N PHE A 161 -25.13 -24.59 24.88
CA PHE A 161 -24.82 -23.35 25.60
C PHE A 161 -23.32 -23.03 25.54
N PHE A 162 -22.47 -24.02 25.77
CA PHE A 162 -21.03 -23.86 25.68
C PHE A 162 -20.55 -23.59 24.25
N SER A 163 -21.18 -24.20 23.24
CA SER A 163 -20.80 -23.96 21.84
C SER A 163 -21.08 -22.53 21.36
N PHE A 164 -22.03 -21.81 21.98
CA PHE A 164 -22.44 -20.47 21.55
C PHE A 164 -21.39 -19.38 21.79
N TYR A 165 -20.32 -19.68 22.55
CA TYR A 165 -19.14 -18.81 22.62
C TYR A 165 -18.46 -18.63 21.26
N LEU A 166 -18.62 -19.59 20.34
CA LEU A 166 -18.38 -19.37 18.92
C LEU A 166 -19.69 -18.92 18.25
N ASN A 167 -19.90 -17.61 18.18
CA ASN A 167 -21.16 -17.00 17.74
C ASN A 167 -21.72 -17.58 16.41
N SER A 168 -20.86 -17.97 15.47
CA SER A 168 -21.30 -18.56 14.19
C SER A 168 -22.10 -19.85 14.34
N LEU A 169 -21.88 -20.59 15.44
CA LEU A 169 -22.62 -21.83 15.73
C LEU A 169 -24.08 -21.57 16.15
N ILE A 170 -24.44 -20.33 16.53
CA ILE A 170 -25.83 -19.96 16.84
C ILE A 170 -26.71 -20.02 15.58
N VAL A 171 -26.17 -19.69 14.40
CA VAL A 171 -26.94 -19.78 13.14
C VAL A 171 -27.09 -21.24 12.71
N LEU A 172 -26.04 -22.06 12.87
CA LEU A 172 -26.13 -23.50 12.68
C LEU A 172 -27.11 -24.15 13.66
N TYR A 173 -27.16 -23.67 14.90
CA TYR A 173 -28.15 -24.09 15.88
C TYR A 173 -29.57 -23.75 15.45
N ALA A 174 -29.81 -22.51 14.99
CA ALA A 174 -31.11 -22.10 14.49
C ALA A 174 -31.56 -22.98 13.30
N LEU A 175 -30.63 -23.33 12.41
CA LEU A 175 -30.86 -24.28 11.32
C LEU A 175 -31.27 -25.67 11.85
N LEU A 176 -30.56 -26.19 12.85
CA LEU A 176 -30.88 -27.47 13.49
C LEU A 176 -32.30 -27.43 14.09
N ILE A 177 -32.64 -26.41 14.87
CA ILE A 177 -33.97 -26.27 15.47
C ILE A 177 -35.06 -26.17 14.40
N ALA A 178 -34.81 -25.44 13.31
CA ALA A 178 -35.72 -25.35 12.18
C ALA A 178 -35.93 -26.71 11.50
N LEU A 179 -34.86 -27.50 11.33
CA LEU A 179 -34.96 -28.87 10.80
C LEU A 179 -35.77 -29.78 11.73
N LEU A 180 -35.60 -29.66 13.05
CA LEU A 180 -36.40 -30.41 14.03
C LEU A 180 -37.88 -30.00 14.00
N ALA A 181 -38.15 -28.70 13.86
CA ALA A 181 -39.50 -28.18 13.71
C ALA A 181 -40.14 -28.71 12.42
N LEU A 182 -39.41 -28.69 11.31
CA LEU A 182 -39.85 -29.23 10.03
C LEU A 182 -40.16 -30.73 10.09
N GLU A 183 -39.33 -31.54 10.75
CA GLU A 183 -39.61 -32.97 10.96
C GLU A 183 -40.91 -33.17 11.74
N THR A 184 -41.23 -32.27 12.67
CA THR A 184 -42.45 -32.35 13.49
C THR A 184 -43.68 -31.85 12.73
N ILE A 185 -43.54 -30.83 11.89
CA ILE A 185 -44.65 -30.15 11.21
C ILE A 185 -44.98 -30.83 9.87
N SER A 186 -43.98 -31.25 9.10
CA SER A 186 -44.14 -31.75 7.74
C SER A 186 -45.14 -32.90 7.57
N PRO A 187 -45.29 -33.85 8.52
CA PRO A 187 -46.31 -34.90 8.41
C PRO A 187 -47.75 -34.38 8.49
N HIS A 188 -47.97 -33.19 9.07
CA HIS A 188 -49.28 -32.61 9.34
C HIS A 188 -49.68 -31.50 8.36
N VAL A 189 -48.79 -31.14 7.42
CA VAL A 189 -48.99 -30.05 6.47
C VAL A 189 -49.05 -30.58 5.04
N THR A 190 -50.19 -30.37 4.39
CA THR A 190 -50.39 -30.65 2.96
C THR A 190 -50.26 -29.37 2.16
N VAL A 191 -49.14 -29.23 1.43
CA VAL A 191 -48.93 -28.05 0.60
C VAL A 191 -49.58 -28.25 -0.78
N PRO A 192 -50.42 -27.31 -1.26
CA PRO A 192 -51.03 -27.36 -2.59
C PRO A 192 -50.01 -27.49 -3.73
N GLY A 193 -50.41 -28.16 -4.82
CA GLY A 193 -49.59 -28.33 -6.03
C GLY A 193 -49.25 -27.01 -6.75
N ARG A 194 -48.26 -27.01 -7.64
CA ARG A 194 -47.77 -25.80 -8.35
C ARG A 194 -48.88 -24.99 -9.04
N SER A 195 -49.91 -25.65 -9.57
CA SER A 195 -51.06 -25.03 -10.24
C SER A 195 -51.92 -24.16 -9.30
N ALA A 196 -51.87 -24.40 -7.99
CA ALA A 196 -52.66 -23.70 -6.98
C ALA A 196 -52.06 -22.36 -6.53
N TRP A 197 -50.83 -22.03 -6.91
CA TRP A 197 -50.10 -20.81 -6.48
C TRP A 197 -50.19 -19.65 -7.50
N ARG A 198 -51.34 -19.45 -8.15
CA ARG A 198 -51.57 -18.32 -9.07
C ARG A 198 -51.94 -17.04 -8.30
N ARG A 199 -51.75 -15.85 -8.91
CA ARG A 199 -52.18 -14.57 -8.33
C ARG A 199 -53.70 -14.64 -8.05
N GLY A 200 -54.08 -14.55 -6.78
CA GLY A 200 -55.47 -14.69 -6.31
C GLY A 200 -55.63 -15.70 -5.16
N SER A 201 -54.91 -16.82 -5.19
CA SER A 201 -55.04 -17.93 -4.21
C SER A 201 -53.89 -18.03 -3.20
N ILE A 202 -52.85 -17.21 -3.34
CA ILE A 202 -51.64 -17.25 -2.49
C ILE A 202 -51.98 -17.01 -1.01
N ARG A 203 -52.78 -15.98 -0.70
CA ARG A 203 -53.18 -15.69 0.69
C ARG A 203 -53.95 -16.85 1.32
N ALA A 204 -54.90 -17.43 0.59
CA ALA A 204 -55.68 -18.57 1.07
C ALA A 204 -54.80 -19.82 1.31
N ASN A 205 -53.85 -20.10 0.41
CA ASN A 205 -52.93 -21.23 0.56
C ASN A 205 -51.92 -21.04 1.71
N VAL A 206 -51.43 -19.81 1.91
CA VAL A 206 -50.56 -19.49 3.06
C VAL A 206 -51.32 -19.65 4.37
N LEU A 207 -52.57 -19.17 4.43
CA LEU A 207 -53.42 -19.30 5.61
C LEU A 207 -53.73 -20.78 5.91
N LEU A 208 -54.05 -21.58 4.88
CA LEU A 208 -54.28 -23.03 5.00
C LEU A 208 -53.06 -23.74 5.60
N VAL A 209 -51.87 -23.46 5.07
CA VAL A 209 -50.61 -24.03 5.58
C VAL A 209 -50.33 -23.58 7.00
N ALA A 210 -50.60 -22.30 7.33
CA ALA A 210 -50.40 -21.76 8.67
C ALA A 210 -51.34 -22.41 9.71
N VAL A 211 -52.63 -22.61 9.36
CA VAL A 211 -53.61 -23.29 10.22
C VAL A 211 -53.21 -24.75 10.45
N GLN A 212 -52.82 -25.47 9.40
CA GLN A 212 -52.35 -26.85 9.52
C GLN A 212 -51.07 -26.97 10.36
N ALA A 213 -50.18 -25.98 10.27
CA ALA A 213 -48.92 -25.97 11.03
C ALA A 213 -49.08 -25.52 12.49
N ALA A 214 -50.15 -24.81 12.86
CA ALA A 214 -50.28 -24.14 14.16
C ALA A 214 -50.21 -25.11 15.37
N ALA A 215 -51.01 -26.18 15.37
CA ALA A 215 -51.03 -27.14 16.47
C ALA A 215 -49.74 -27.98 16.57
N PRO A 216 -49.17 -28.52 15.47
CA PRO A 216 -47.85 -29.15 15.48
C PRO A 216 -46.72 -28.21 15.94
N LEU A 217 -46.76 -26.94 15.53
CA LEU A 217 -45.77 -25.93 15.93
C LEU A 217 -45.87 -25.61 17.42
N ARG A 218 -47.08 -25.47 17.98
CA ARG A 218 -47.28 -25.30 19.44
C ARG A 218 -46.76 -26.50 20.21
N THR A 219 -47.04 -27.71 19.73
CA THR A 219 -46.56 -28.96 20.36
C THR A 219 -45.04 -29.04 20.32
N PHE A 220 -44.42 -28.68 19.20
CA PHE A 220 -42.97 -28.56 19.07
C PHE A 220 -42.40 -27.54 20.07
N ALA A 221 -42.98 -26.34 20.14
CA ALA A 221 -42.52 -25.28 21.02
C ALA A 221 -42.55 -25.69 22.50
N LEU A 222 -43.65 -26.32 22.95
CA LEU A 222 -43.76 -26.81 24.33
C LEU A 222 -42.76 -27.92 24.63
N ARG A 223 -42.56 -28.87 23.70
CA ARG A 223 -41.60 -29.98 23.88
C ARG A 223 -40.14 -29.54 23.81
N HIS A 224 -39.85 -28.40 23.17
CA HIS A 224 -38.49 -27.91 22.95
C HIS A 224 -38.24 -26.53 23.57
N LEU A 225 -39.06 -26.11 24.54
CA LEU A 225 -38.98 -24.79 25.17
C LEU A 225 -37.56 -24.47 25.68
N GLY A 226 -36.92 -25.42 26.35
CA GLY A 226 -35.54 -25.25 26.84
C GLY A 226 -34.51 -25.01 25.73
N PHE A 227 -34.69 -25.62 24.54
CA PHE A 227 -33.83 -25.39 23.39
C PHE A 227 -34.17 -24.05 22.69
N LEU A 228 -35.44 -23.67 22.62
CA LEU A 228 -35.85 -22.38 22.07
C LEU A 228 -35.38 -21.19 22.93
N ALA A 229 -35.40 -21.33 24.25
CA ALA A 229 -34.95 -20.31 25.19
C ALA A 229 -33.41 -20.25 25.34
N LEU A 230 -32.69 -21.30 24.93
CA LEU A 230 -31.25 -21.44 25.19
C LEU A 230 -30.39 -20.29 24.63
N PRO A 231 -30.58 -19.82 23.37
CA PRO A 231 -29.79 -18.70 22.85
C PRO A 231 -30.07 -17.39 23.60
N LEU A 232 -31.32 -17.15 24.00
CA LEU A 232 -31.70 -15.95 24.77
C LEU A 232 -31.07 -15.98 26.17
N LEU A 233 -31.10 -17.15 26.83
CA LEU A 233 -30.44 -17.35 28.12
C LEU A 233 -28.92 -17.16 28.01
N PHE A 234 -28.30 -17.66 26.93
CA PHE A 234 -26.89 -17.45 26.67
C PHE A 234 -26.54 -15.96 26.52
N VAL A 235 -27.30 -15.21 25.72
CA VAL A 235 -27.09 -13.77 25.56
C VAL A 235 -27.25 -13.03 26.88
N ALA A 236 -28.26 -13.37 27.68
CA ALA A 236 -28.48 -12.78 28.99
C ALA A 236 -27.30 -13.06 29.94
N ILE A 237 -26.90 -14.33 30.10
CA ILE A 237 -25.78 -14.70 30.99
C ILE A 237 -24.49 -14.04 30.52
N LYS A 238 -24.19 -14.10 29.23
CA LYS A 238 -23.00 -13.48 28.65
C LYS A 238 -22.95 -11.98 28.96
N LYS A 239 -24.07 -11.26 28.85
CA LYS A 239 -24.13 -9.83 29.19
C LYS A 239 -23.78 -9.53 30.66
N PHE A 240 -24.11 -10.43 31.59
CA PHE A 240 -23.77 -10.27 33.01
C PHE A 240 -22.34 -10.70 33.35
N THR A 241 -21.74 -11.61 32.60
CA THR A 241 -20.44 -12.20 32.91
C THR A 241 -19.27 -11.60 32.13
N THR A 242 -19.55 -10.72 31.17
CA THR A 242 -18.56 -10.11 30.26
C THR A 242 -18.53 -8.59 30.43
N VAL A 243 -17.41 -7.97 30.03
CA VAL A 243 -17.20 -6.51 30.10
C VAL A 243 -16.93 -6.01 28.69
N ALA A 244 -17.48 -4.84 28.34
CA ALA A 244 -17.21 -4.22 27.04
C ALA A 244 -15.71 -3.87 26.93
N SER A 245 -15.03 -4.43 25.93
CA SER A 245 -13.62 -4.12 25.66
C SER A 245 -13.51 -2.92 24.71
N PRO A 246 -12.85 -1.81 25.11
CA PRO A 246 -12.59 -0.67 24.21
C PRO A 246 -11.66 -1.03 23.05
N LEU A 247 -10.77 -2.01 23.25
CA LEU A 247 -9.72 -2.43 22.31
C LEU A 247 -10.27 -2.96 20.99
N TYR A 248 -11.50 -3.42 21.04
CA TYR A 248 -12.06 -4.17 19.96
C TYR A 248 -13.50 -3.76 19.66
N SER A 249 -14.05 -2.74 20.31
CA SER A 249 -15.48 -2.40 20.24
C SER A 249 -16.08 -2.36 18.83
N THR A 250 -15.26 -2.15 17.79
CA THR A 250 -15.64 -2.11 16.37
C THR A 250 -15.25 -3.36 15.55
N TYR A 251 -14.48 -4.31 16.09
CA TYR A 251 -13.85 -5.39 15.31
C TYR A 251 -14.85 -6.41 14.74
N ASN A 252 -16.07 -6.49 15.27
CA ASN A 252 -17.16 -7.31 14.73
C ASN A 252 -18.40 -6.47 14.40
N ASP A 253 -18.21 -5.20 14.03
CA ASP A 253 -19.31 -4.33 13.65
C ASP A 253 -20.08 -4.94 12.49
N ILE A 254 -21.38 -5.12 12.72
CA ILE A 254 -22.29 -5.65 11.72
C ILE A 254 -22.68 -4.52 10.80
N ASP A 255 -22.25 -4.62 9.55
CA ASP A 255 -22.73 -3.71 8.52
C ASP A 255 -24.09 -4.22 8.02
N HIS A 256 -25.14 -3.65 8.62
CA HIS A 256 -26.54 -4.02 8.39
C HIS A 256 -26.95 -3.99 6.91
N ARG A 257 -26.27 -3.19 6.07
CA ARG A 257 -26.51 -3.11 4.62
C ARG A 257 -26.16 -4.41 3.90
N PHE A 258 -25.22 -5.19 4.44
CA PHE A 258 -24.76 -6.45 3.85
C PHE A 258 -25.50 -7.68 4.37
N VAL A 259 -26.41 -7.56 5.33
CA VAL A 259 -27.10 -8.73 5.93
C VAL A 259 -27.83 -9.60 4.90
N LEU A 260 -28.45 -8.97 3.89
CA LEU A 260 -29.14 -9.67 2.81
C LEU A 260 -28.19 -10.13 1.70
N SER A 261 -27.22 -9.31 1.31
CA SER A 261 -26.24 -9.69 0.27
C SER A 261 -25.31 -10.80 0.73
N ALA A 262 -24.92 -10.80 2.01
CA ALA A 262 -24.08 -11.81 2.65
C ALA A 262 -24.69 -13.21 2.53
N PHE A 263 -26.01 -13.34 2.52
CA PHE A 263 -26.67 -14.63 2.30
C PHE A 263 -26.36 -15.17 0.90
N SER A 264 -26.55 -14.36 -0.14
CA SER A 264 -26.23 -14.75 -1.52
C SER A 264 -24.73 -15.03 -1.68
N GLU A 265 -23.90 -14.16 -1.10
CA GLU A 265 -22.44 -14.27 -1.17
C GLU A 265 -21.91 -15.53 -0.48
N SER A 266 -22.56 -15.99 0.60
CA SER A 266 -22.21 -17.23 1.29
C SER A 266 -22.24 -18.46 0.37
N PHE A 267 -23.15 -18.47 -0.62
CA PHE A 267 -23.21 -19.55 -1.61
C PHE A 267 -22.17 -19.41 -2.72
N THR A 268 -21.70 -18.20 -3.02
CA THR A 268 -20.68 -17.97 -4.06
C THR A 268 -19.27 -18.29 -3.58
N LEU A 269 -19.00 -18.24 -2.27
CA LEU A 269 -17.69 -18.51 -1.67
C LEU A 269 -17.22 -19.97 -1.77
N ILE A 270 -18.11 -20.91 -2.06
CA ILE A 270 -17.75 -22.33 -2.11
C ILE A 270 -16.75 -22.62 -3.24
N ARG A 271 -16.91 -21.96 -4.39
CA ARG A 271 -16.00 -22.12 -5.53
C ARG A 271 -14.58 -21.63 -5.22
N PRO A 272 -14.35 -20.37 -4.78
CA PRO A 272 -13.01 -19.92 -4.44
C PRO A 272 -12.41 -20.74 -3.29
N VAL A 273 -13.17 -21.07 -2.25
CA VAL A 273 -12.65 -21.90 -1.15
C VAL A 273 -12.24 -23.30 -1.60
N LEU A 274 -13.02 -23.96 -2.48
CA LEU A 274 -12.62 -25.25 -3.05
C LEU A 274 -11.38 -25.12 -3.94
N HIS A 275 -11.29 -24.07 -4.74
CA HIS A 275 -10.11 -23.77 -5.54
C HIS A 275 -8.88 -23.62 -4.63
N ASP A 276 -8.98 -22.79 -3.60
CA ASP A 276 -7.87 -22.49 -2.69
C ASP A 276 -7.49 -23.70 -1.84
N PHE A 277 -8.45 -24.57 -1.49
CA PHE A 277 -8.20 -25.84 -0.83
C PHE A 277 -7.26 -26.72 -1.68
N PHE A 278 -7.54 -26.91 -2.96
CA PHE A 278 -6.66 -27.73 -3.82
C PHE A 278 -5.38 -26.98 -4.24
N ALA A 279 -5.48 -25.68 -4.50
CA ALA A 279 -4.33 -24.84 -4.88
C ALA A 279 -3.31 -24.73 -3.74
N THR A 280 -3.76 -24.68 -2.49
CA THR A 280 -2.88 -24.68 -1.32
C THR A 280 -2.03 -25.93 -1.30
N ALA A 281 -2.65 -27.10 -1.46
CA ALA A 281 -1.91 -28.36 -1.50
C ALA A 281 -0.93 -28.42 -2.69
N SER A 282 -1.36 -27.99 -3.88
CA SER A 282 -0.50 -28.08 -5.08
C SER A 282 0.66 -27.07 -5.10
N ARG A 283 0.50 -25.89 -4.49
CA ARG A 283 1.56 -24.86 -4.39
C ARG A 283 2.59 -25.17 -3.31
N THR A 284 2.15 -25.75 -2.19
CA THR A 284 3.02 -25.96 -1.02
C THR A 284 3.72 -27.31 -1.03
N VAL A 285 3.22 -28.29 -1.77
CA VAL A 285 3.73 -29.66 -1.76
C VAL A 285 4.45 -29.96 -3.08
N PRO A 286 5.69 -30.49 -3.05
CA PRO A 286 6.36 -30.99 -4.25
C PRO A 286 5.49 -32.02 -4.98
N PRO A 287 5.36 -31.97 -6.33
CA PRO A 287 4.49 -32.88 -7.08
C PRO A 287 4.74 -34.36 -6.77
N LEU A 288 6.00 -34.74 -6.60
CA LEU A 288 6.38 -36.11 -6.25
C LEU A 288 5.86 -36.54 -4.86
N ALA A 289 5.97 -35.66 -3.86
CA ALA A 289 5.47 -35.93 -2.51
C ALA A 289 3.94 -36.06 -2.49
N LEU A 290 3.24 -35.26 -3.30
CA LEU A 290 1.80 -35.36 -3.48
C LEU A 290 1.39 -36.71 -4.09
N VAL A 291 2.10 -37.15 -5.14
CA VAL A 291 1.87 -38.46 -5.78
C VAL A 291 2.11 -39.61 -4.79
N ILE A 292 3.24 -39.58 -4.07
CA ILE A 292 3.57 -40.61 -3.07
C ILE A 292 2.51 -40.65 -1.98
N SER A 293 2.13 -39.50 -1.41
CA SER A 293 1.12 -39.42 -0.35
C SER A 293 -0.24 -39.93 -0.82
N ALA A 294 -0.66 -39.58 -2.04
CA ALA A 294 -1.89 -40.08 -2.65
C ALA A 294 -1.86 -41.61 -2.85
N LEU A 295 -0.73 -42.17 -3.29
CA LEU A 295 -0.54 -43.62 -3.45
C LEU A 295 -0.56 -44.35 -2.11
N VAL A 296 0.10 -43.81 -1.08
CA VAL A 296 0.07 -44.39 0.27
C VAL A 296 -1.35 -44.38 0.83
N CYS A 297 -2.06 -43.25 0.72
CA CYS A 297 -3.46 -43.16 1.16
C CYS A 297 -4.36 -44.13 0.38
N PHE A 298 -4.17 -44.24 -0.93
CA PHE A 298 -4.86 -45.22 -1.76
C PHE A 298 -4.62 -46.66 -1.27
N MET A 299 -3.37 -47.03 -0.99
CA MET A 299 -3.01 -48.36 -0.47
C MET A 299 -3.64 -48.64 0.90
N LEU A 300 -3.63 -47.65 1.80
CA LEU A 300 -4.23 -47.77 3.14
C LEU A 300 -5.75 -47.88 3.09
N LEU A 301 -6.42 -47.12 2.22
CA LEU A 301 -7.88 -47.21 2.03
C LEU A 301 -8.33 -48.61 1.61
N ARG A 302 -7.45 -49.37 0.93
CA ARG A 302 -7.74 -50.76 0.54
C ARG A 302 -7.76 -51.76 1.70
N LEU A 303 -7.26 -51.37 2.87
CA LEU A 303 -7.36 -52.17 4.09
C LEU A 303 -8.73 -51.99 4.78
N LEU A 304 -9.51 -50.99 4.38
CA LEU A 304 -10.83 -50.73 4.95
C LEU A 304 -11.94 -51.54 4.25
N PRO A 305 -13.05 -51.84 4.95
CA PRO A 305 -14.19 -52.52 4.37
C PRO A 305 -14.72 -51.81 3.13
N ARG A 306 -14.88 -52.56 2.02
CA ARG A 306 -15.36 -52.00 0.76
C ARG A 306 -16.84 -51.67 0.81
N ARG A 307 -17.21 -50.64 0.06
CA ARG A 307 -18.62 -50.31 -0.19
C ARG A 307 -19.31 -51.47 -0.91
N ALA A 308 -20.44 -51.92 -0.37
CA ALA A 308 -21.25 -52.96 -0.99
C ALA A 308 -21.93 -52.46 -2.28
N THR A 309 -22.33 -51.19 -2.33
CA THR A 309 -23.00 -50.58 -3.49
C THR A 309 -22.59 -49.12 -3.67
N ARG A 310 -22.69 -48.61 -4.92
CA ARG A 310 -22.48 -47.19 -5.23
C ARG A 310 -23.67 -46.37 -4.74
N THR A 311 -23.40 -45.26 -4.05
CA THR A 311 -24.39 -44.26 -3.61
C THR A 311 -25.30 -43.86 -4.77
N SER A 312 -26.61 -43.66 -4.58
CA SER A 312 -27.53 -43.26 -5.67
C SER A 312 -27.29 -41.81 -6.16
N MET A 313 -27.63 -41.46 -7.41
CA MET A 313 -27.37 -40.08 -7.92
C MET A 313 -28.21 -39.07 -7.15
N ARG A 314 -29.44 -39.48 -6.84
CA ARG A 314 -30.35 -38.74 -5.96
C ARG A 314 -29.72 -38.49 -4.59
N THR A 315 -29.12 -39.51 -3.98
CA THR A 315 -28.46 -39.39 -2.67
C THR A 315 -27.26 -38.45 -2.75
N ALA A 316 -26.40 -38.58 -3.77
CA ALA A 316 -25.24 -37.72 -3.95
C ALA A 316 -25.62 -36.25 -4.17
N ILE A 317 -26.68 -35.97 -4.94
CA ILE A 317 -27.21 -34.60 -5.11
C ILE A 317 -27.76 -34.04 -3.79
N VAL A 318 -28.44 -34.87 -2.98
CA VAL A 318 -28.94 -34.45 -1.66
C VAL A 318 -27.79 -34.17 -0.70
N GLN A 319 -26.75 -35.00 -0.69
CA GLN A 319 -25.53 -34.76 0.09
C GLN A 319 -24.85 -33.45 -0.35
N LEU A 320 -24.71 -33.22 -1.66
CA LEU A 320 -24.12 -31.99 -2.19
C LEU A 320 -24.90 -30.74 -1.75
N ALA A 321 -26.22 -30.76 -1.88
CA ALA A 321 -27.07 -29.65 -1.45
C ALA A 321 -26.99 -29.40 0.06
N LEU A 322 -26.98 -30.47 0.87
CA LEU A 322 -26.83 -30.39 2.32
C LEU A 322 -25.49 -29.77 2.70
N GLY A 323 -24.40 -30.24 2.10
CA GLY A 323 -23.06 -29.72 2.34
C GLY A 323 -22.94 -28.24 1.94
N TRP A 324 -23.55 -27.83 0.82
CA TRP A 324 -23.61 -26.44 0.38
C TRP A 324 -24.31 -25.52 1.38
N ILE A 325 -25.44 -25.95 1.93
CA ILE A 325 -26.17 -25.16 2.92
C ILE A 325 -25.41 -25.10 4.23
N MET A 326 -24.86 -26.22 4.70
CA MET A 326 -24.04 -26.25 5.90
C MET A 326 -22.85 -25.31 5.77
N PHE A 327 -22.19 -25.30 4.61
CA PHE A 327 -21.11 -24.36 4.32
C PHE A 327 -21.59 -22.91 4.36
N ALA A 328 -22.61 -22.56 3.56
CA ALA A 328 -23.09 -21.19 3.44
C ALA A 328 -23.55 -20.62 4.79
N VAL A 329 -24.29 -21.40 5.58
CA VAL A 329 -24.75 -21.01 6.92
C VAL A 329 -23.58 -20.80 7.89
N SER A 330 -22.51 -21.58 7.74
CA SER A 330 -21.33 -21.48 8.59
C SER A 330 -20.48 -20.24 8.31
N VAL A 331 -20.38 -19.82 7.04
CA VAL A 331 -19.57 -18.66 6.64
C VAL A 331 -20.34 -17.35 6.70
N TYR A 332 -21.67 -17.39 6.61
CA TYR A 332 -22.54 -16.22 6.63
C TYR A 332 -22.25 -15.20 7.74
N PRO A 333 -22.07 -15.60 9.02
CA PRO A 333 -21.74 -14.66 10.09
C PRO A 333 -20.46 -13.87 9.84
N TYR A 334 -19.48 -14.48 9.16
CA TYR A 334 -18.18 -13.88 8.90
C TYR A 334 -18.24 -12.85 7.76
N ILE A 335 -19.09 -13.07 6.76
CA ILE A 335 -19.30 -12.11 5.66
C ILE A 335 -19.95 -10.82 6.20
N ILE A 336 -20.91 -10.95 7.11
CA ILE A 336 -21.62 -9.79 7.70
C ILE A 336 -20.67 -8.85 8.46
N VAL A 337 -19.62 -9.40 9.06
CA VAL A 337 -18.59 -8.65 9.78
C VAL A 337 -17.33 -8.40 8.93
N LYS A 338 -17.42 -8.58 7.60
CA LYS A 338 -16.34 -8.35 6.62
C LYS A 338 -15.07 -9.18 6.84
N LYS A 339 -15.23 -10.42 7.31
CA LYS A 339 -14.15 -11.39 7.57
C LYS A 339 -14.30 -12.64 6.72
N VAL A 340 -14.42 -12.43 5.42
CA VAL A 340 -14.62 -13.50 4.46
C VAL A 340 -13.51 -14.56 4.62
N PRO A 341 -13.84 -15.87 4.68
CA PRO A 341 -12.82 -16.91 4.75
C PRO A 341 -11.89 -16.87 3.53
N ASP A 342 -10.60 -16.75 3.79
CA ASP A 342 -9.54 -16.81 2.79
C ASP A 342 -8.50 -17.84 3.24
N LEU A 343 -8.32 -18.91 2.46
CA LEU A 343 -7.38 -19.99 2.80
C LEU A 343 -5.91 -19.63 2.48
N THR A 344 -5.68 -18.52 1.78
CA THR A 344 -4.35 -18.01 1.45
C THR A 344 -3.80 -17.11 2.56
N SER A 345 -4.64 -16.28 3.18
CA SER A 345 -4.32 -15.45 4.35
C SER A 345 -4.02 -16.25 5.62
N PHE A 346 -3.01 -15.83 6.38
CA PHE A 346 -2.68 -16.42 7.69
C PHE A 346 -3.73 -16.14 8.76
N TYR A 347 -4.35 -14.96 8.78
CA TYR A 347 -5.32 -14.65 9.85
C TYR A 347 -6.75 -15.04 9.46
N ASP A 348 -7.12 -14.92 8.19
CA ASP A 348 -8.51 -15.11 7.75
C ASP A 348 -8.88 -16.58 7.51
N ALA A 349 -7.88 -17.46 7.36
CA ALA A 349 -8.10 -18.89 7.19
C ALA A 349 -8.82 -19.53 8.38
N ARG A 350 -8.78 -18.94 9.59
CA ARG A 350 -9.53 -19.45 10.76
C ARG A 350 -11.04 -19.36 10.61
N ASN A 351 -11.54 -18.42 9.81
CA ASN A 351 -12.97 -18.17 9.63
C ASN A 351 -13.69 -19.32 8.91
N ILE A 352 -12.95 -20.23 8.28
CA ILE A 352 -13.51 -21.42 7.62
C ILE A 352 -13.84 -22.57 8.59
N MET A 353 -13.34 -22.55 9.83
CA MET A 353 -13.40 -23.70 10.74
C MET A 353 -14.82 -24.25 11.00
N PRO A 354 -15.87 -23.42 11.14
CA PRO A 354 -17.24 -23.94 11.26
C PRO A 354 -17.75 -24.59 9.96
N ALA A 355 -17.25 -24.16 8.80
CA ALA A 355 -17.71 -24.59 7.48
C ALA A 355 -17.13 -25.94 7.02
N VAL A 356 -16.17 -26.49 7.75
CA VAL A 356 -15.46 -27.75 7.39
C VAL A 356 -16.39 -28.94 7.33
N ALA A 357 -17.40 -28.98 8.21
CA ALA A 357 -18.44 -30.00 8.16
C ALA A 357 -19.17 -29.97 6.81
N GLY A 358 -19.50 -28.78 6.30
CA GLY A 358 -20.11 -28.61 4.98
C GLY A 358 -19.16 -28.98 3.84
N LEU A 359 -17.90 -28.53 3.92
CA LEU A 359 -16.86 -28.84 2.94
C LEU A 359 -16.62 -30.35 2.80
N GLY A 360 -16.51 -31.07 3.92
CA GLY A 360 -16.34 -32.52 3.92
C GLY A 360 -17.51 -33.25 3.25
N VAL A 361 -18.75 -32.85 3.54
CA VAL A 361 -19.94 -33.42 2.90
C VAL A 361 -19.97 -33.12 1.40
N ILE A 362 -19.57 -31.92 0.97
CA ILE A 362 -19.42 -31.55 -0.45
C ILE A 362 -18.39 -32.46 -1.13
N LEU A 363 -17.21 -32.65 -0.53
CA LEU A 363 -16.16 -33.50 -1.09
C LEU A 363 -16.62 -34.96 -1.23
N VAL A 364 -17.28 -35.53 -0.22
CA VAL A 364 -17.85 -36.88 -0.32
C VAL A 364 -18.86 -36.97 -1.46
N ALA A 365 -19.74 -35.98 -1.61
CA ALA A 365 -20.74 -35.94 -2.67
C ALA A 365 -20.12 -35.82 -4.07
N LEU A 366 -19.11 -34.96 -4.23
CA LEU A 366 -18.38 -34.79 -5.50
C LEU A 366 -17.64 -36.09 -5.89
N ILE A 367 -16.94 -36.73 -4.94
CA ILE A 367 -16.29 -38.02 -5.20
C ILE A 367 -17.33 -39.07 -5.61
N ASN A 368 -18.49 -39.12 -4.95
CA ASN A 368 -19.59 -40.02 -5.31
C ASN A 368 -20.16 -39.75 -6.73
N ILE A 369 -20.22 -38.49 -7.16
CA ILE A 369 -20.66 -38.11 -8.50
C ILE A 369 -19.61 -38.52 -9.54
N ILE A 370 -18.33 -38.27 -9.29
CA ILE A 370 -17.25 -38.61 -10.23
C ILE A 370 -17.07 -40.13 -10.33
N ASP A 371 -17.10 -40.88 -9.23
CA ASP A 371 -17.00 -42.35 -9.25
C ASP A 371 -18.10 -43.00 -10.12
N ARG A 372 -19.28 -42.39 -10.23
CA ARG A 372 -20.28 -42.87 -11.19
C ARG A 372 -19.83 -42.80 -12.63
N SER A 373 -19.19 -41.69 -13.02
CA SER A 373 -18.72 -41.49 -14.39
C SER A 373 -17.70 -42.55 -14.79
N PHE A 374 -17.00 -43.13 -13.80
CA PHE A 374 -16.07 -44.23 -13.97
C PHE A 374 -16.71 -45.61 -14.18
N ALA A 375 -18.04 -45.73 -14.23
CA ALA A 375 -18.72 -47.01 -14.45
C ALA A 375 -18.29 -47.74 -15.72
N TYR A 376 -17.89 -47.00 -16.75
CA TYR A 376 -17.58 -47.52 -18.09
C TYR A 376 -16.13 -47.99 -18.26
N VAL A 377 -15.24 -47.70 -17.30
CA VAL A 377 -13.82 -48.08 -17.37
C VAL A 377 -13.54 -49.15 -16.31
N PRO A 378 -13.21 -50.42 -16.67
CA PRO A 378 -13.12 -51.52 -15.71
C PRO A 378 -12.20 -51.28 -14.50
N VAL A 379 -11.05 -50.66 -14.74
CA VAL A 379 -10.07 -50.33 -13.69
C VAL A 379 -10.62 -49.24 -12.75
N LEU A 380 -11.15 -48.15 -13.30
CA LEU A 380 -11.72 -47.05 -12.52
C LEU A 380 -13.04 -47.43 -11.84
N ARG A 381 -13.78 -48.38 -12.40
CA ARG A 381 -14.96 -48.97 -11.77
C ARG A 381 -14.60 -49.67 -10.45
N ARG A 382 -13.42 -50.27 -10.37
CA ARG A 382 -12.93 -51.01 -9.20
C ARG A 382 -12.16 -50.13 -8.21
N TYR A 383 -11.43 -49.13 -8.70
CA TYR A 383 -10.45 -48.38 -7.89
C TYR A 383 -10.64 -46.85 -7.93
N GLY A 384 -11.51 -46.32 -8.78
CA GLY A 384 -11.61 -44.88 -9.02
C GLY A 384 -12.06 -44.08 -7.80
N TYR A 385 -12.97 -44.62 -6.98
CA TYR A 385 -13.36 -44.00 -5.71
C TYR A 385 -12.18 -43.87 -4.74
N ASP A 386 -11.45 -44.98 -4.52
CA ASP A 386 -10.31 -45.03 -3.60
C ASP A 386 -9.16 -44.14 -4.10
N LEU A 387 -8.99 -44.03 -5.43
CA LEU A 387 -8.01 -43.14 -6.04
C LEU A 387 -8.34 -41.66 -5.77
N LEU A 388 -9.60 -41.26 -5.97
CA LEU A 388 -10.06 -39.90 -5.70
C LEU A 388 -9.97 -39.54 -4.22
N LEU A 389 -10.44 -40.44 -3.35
CA LEU A 389 -10.35 -40.23 -1.90
C LEU A 389 -8.89 -40.23 -1.43
N GLY A 390 -8.07 -41.14 -1.96
CA GLY A 390 -6.64 -41.21 -1.70
C GLY A 390 -5.92 -39.91 -2.09
N TYR A 391 -6.27 -39.32 -3.23
CA TYR A 391 -5.77 -38.01 -3.65
C TYR A 391 -6.18 -36.90 -2.67
N VAL A 392 -7.47 -36.79 -2.31
CA VAL A 392 -7.94 -35.76 -1.36
C VAL A 392 -7.27 -35.88 0.00
N LEU A 393 -7.15 -37.10 0.53
CA LEU A 393 -6.48 -37.36 1.81
C LEU A 393 -4.98 -37.11 1.72
N GLY A 394 -4.31 -37.60 0.68
CA GLY A 394 -2.87 -37.42 0.48
C GLY A 394 -2.49 -35.95 0.30
N ALA A 395 -3.25 -35.22 -0.52
CA ALA A 395 -3.11 -33.77 -0.65
C ALA A 395 -3.23 -33.06 0.69
N SER A 396 -4.22 -33.46 1.50
CA SER A 396 -4.45 -32.81 2.78
C SER A 396 -3.39 -33.14 3.83
N ILE A 397 -3.06 -34.42 4.01
CA ILE A 397 -2.03 -34.83 4.97
C ILE A 397 -0.69 -34.18 4.61
N CYS A 398 -0.31 -34.18 3.33
CA CYS A 398 0.96 -33.62 2.90
C CYS A 398 1.01 -32.09 3.05
N ALA A 399 -0.04 -31.37 2.63
CA ALA A 399 -0.11 -29.92 2.80
C ALA A 399 -0.14 -29.50 4.28
N GLY A 400 -0.83 -30.27 5.13
CA GLY A 400 -0.83 -30.09 6.58
C GLY A 400 0.55 -30.31 7.20
N PHE A 401 1.27 -31.36 6.75
CA PHE A 401 2.62 -31.65 7.20
C PHE A 401 3.60 -30.52 6.82
N VAL A 402 3.64 -30.13 5.55
CA VAL A 402 4.52 -29.04 5.08
C VAL A 402 4.21 -27.74 5.83
N SER A 403 2.93 -27.41 5.97
CA SER A 403 2.54 -26.21 6.70
C SER A 403 2.92 -26.28 8.19
N GLY A 404 2.84 -27.47 8.80
CA GLY A 404 3.26 -27.70 10.18
C GLY A 404 4.77 -27.52 10.37
N ILE A 405 5.58 -28.01 9.41
CA ILE A 405 7.04 -27.77 9.39
C ILE A 405 7.33 -26.26 9.30
N GLY A 406 6.63 -25.52 8.44
CA GLY A 406 6.78 -24.07 8.36
C GLY A 406 6.44 -23.33 9.67
N LEU A 407 5.45 -23.81 10.44
CA LEU A 407 5.16 -23.25 11.76
C LEU A 407 6.21 -23.60 12.82
N TRP A 408 6.78 -24.81 12.77
CA TRP A 408 7.93 -25.16 13.62
C TRP A 408 9.13 -24.28 13.31
N HIS A 409 9.37 -24.00 12.03
CA HIS A 409 10.43 -23.10 11.61
C HIS A 409 10.25 -21.68 12.18
N ASP A 410 9.04 -21.11 12.03
CA ASP A 410 8.69 -19.79 12.59
C ASP A 410 8.88 -19.73 14.12
N TRP A 411 8.48 -20.79 14.83
CA TRP A 411 8.66 -20.90 16.28
C TRP A 411 10.14 -21.01 16.68
N MET A 412 10.93 -21.81 15.96
CA MET A 412 12.37 -21.94 16.21
C MET A 412 13.08 -20.59 16.04
N ARG A 413 12.73 -19.80 15.01
CA ARG A 413 13.24 -18.43 14.85
C ARG A 413 12.93 -17.55 16.06
N GLN A 414 11.70 -17.60 16.57
CA GLN A 414 11.31 -16.83 17.76
C GLN A 414 12.10 -17.27 19.00
N GLU A 415 12.28 -18.57 19.20
CA GLU A 415 13.04 -19.11 20.34
C GLU A 415 14.55 -18.85 20.24
N ALA A 416 15.11 -18.81 19.03
CA ALA A 416 16.48 -18.36 18.79
C ALA A 416 16.64 -16.86 19.14
N THR A 417 15.69 -16.03 18.71
CA THR A 417 15.66 -14.59 19.06
C THR A 417 15.60 -14.39 20.57
N MET A 418 14.73 -15.15 21.24
CA MET A 418 14.60 -15.16 22.70
C MET A 418 15.90 -15.56 23.40
N SER A 419 16.51 -16.65 22.94
CA SER A 419 17.77 -17.14 23.51
C SER A 419 18.89 -16.12 23.37
N TYR A 420 18.94 -15.43 22.22
CA TYR A 420 19.87 -14.34 21.99
C TYR A 420 19.66 -13.16 22.95
N LEU A 421 18.42 -12.69 23.13
CA LEU A 421 18.11 -11.60 24.06
C LEU A 421 18.46 -11.95 25.51
N VAL A 422 18.20 -13.21 25.92
CA VAL A 422 18.56 -13.69 27.27
C VAL A 422 20.07 -13.77 27.44
N ALA A 423 20.81 -14.22 26.43
CA ALA A 423 22.28 -14.31 26.48
C ALA A 423 22.95 -12.93 26.57
N ASN A 424 22.35 -11.89 26.00
CA ASN A 424 22.86 -10.51 26.01
C ASN A 424 22.13 -9.59 27.01
N ARG A 425 21.45 -10.18 28.00
CA ARG A 425 20.56 -9.46 28.91
C ARG A 425 21.27 -8.38 29.73
N ASP A 426 22.51 -8.65 30.15
CA ASP A 426 23.27 -7.73 30.99
C ASP A 426 23.72 -6.48 30.21
N GLU A 427 24.03 -6.64 28.93
CA GLU A 427 24.41 -5.54 28.03
C GLU A 427 23.20 -4.69 27.63
N LEU A 428 22.03 -5.32 27.48
CA LEU A 428 20.77 -4.67 27.07
C LEU A 428 19.90 -4.23 28.27
N ARG A 429 20.51 -4.07 29.45
CA ARG A 429 19.77 -3.93 30.72
C ARG A 429 19.00 -2.61 30.82
N GLU A 430 19.62 -1.51 30.42
CA GLU A 430 19.08 -0.15 30.52
C GLU A 430 18.19 0.22 29.33
N ASP A 431 18.25 -0.54 28.24
CA ASP A 431 17.49 -0.29 27.02
C ASP A 431 15.99 -0.58 27.20
N ARG A 432 15.16 0.37 26.73
CA ARG A 432 13.70 0.29 26.86
C ARG A 432 12.97 0.04 25.54
N THR A 433 13.56 0.40 24.41
CA THR A 433 12.93 0.30 23.09
C THR A 433 13.77 -0.58 22.16
N PHE A 434 13.14 -1.58 21.56
CA PHE A 434 13.78 -2.53 20.66
C PHE A 434 13.08 -2.52 19.30
N ILE A 435 13.85 -2.28 18.24
CA ILE A 435 13.41 -2.32 16.84
C ILE A 435 13.93 -3.62 16.23
N PHE A 436 13.03 -4.49 15.79
CA PHE A 436 13.39 -5.79 15.21
C PHE A 436 13.42 -5.69 13.69
N ASN A 437 14.62 -5.78 13.13
CA ASN A 437 14.89 -5.85 11.69
C ASN A 437 15.08 -7.32 11.28
N ASP A 438 13.98 -8.00 11.00
CA ASP A 438 14.02 -9.37 10.51
C ASP A 438 14.32 -9.37 9.00
N LEU A 439 15.48 -9.91 8.64
CA LEU A 439 15.97 -10.11 7.26
C LEU A 439 16.10 -11.60 6.91
N SER A 440 15.56 -12.49 7.73
CA SER A 440 15.57 -13.93 7.46
C SER A 440 14.65 -14.26 6.27
N SER A 441 15.18 -14.99 5.30
CA SER A 441 14.52 -15.27 4.01
C SER A 441 13.77 -16.61 4.03
N ASN A 442 14.22 -17.56 4.86
CA ASN A 442 13.68 -18.92 4.90
C ASN A 442 12.78 -19.20 6.11
N GLY A 443 12.81 -18.35 7.16
CA GLY A 443 12.16 -18.57 8.45
C GLY A 443 10.66 -18.26 8.55
N ARG A 444 10.05 -17.67 7.51
CA ARG A 444 8.68 -17.13 7.58
C ARG A 444 7.65 -18.12 7.09
N TYR A 445 6.63 -18.38 7.90
CA TYR A 445 5.44 -19.07 7.42
C TYR A 445 4.58 -18.12 6.58
N ARG A 446 4.50 -18.33 5.25
CA ARG A 446 3.66 -17.56 4.30
C ARG A 446 3.79 -16.04 4.48
N ASP A 447 5.03 -15.55 4.53
CA ASP A 447 5.39 -14.12 4.66
C ASP A 447 4.91 -13.43 5.96
N ARG A 448 4.57 -14.21 6.99
CA ARG A 448 4.19 -13.68 8.31
C ARG A 448 5.30 -12.79 8.87
N THR A 449 4.95 -11.54 9.15
CA THR A 449 5.77 -10.59 9.88
C THR A 449 5.24 -10.50 11.31
N LEU A 450 6.12 -10.59 12.30
CA LEU A 450 5.74 -10.41 13.69
C LEU A 450 5.46 -8.93 13.94
N ILE A 451 4.46 -8.65 14.77
CA ILE A 451 3.97 -7.30 15.07
C ILE A 451 4.38 -6.85 16.46
N ASN A 452 4.28 -5.55 16.72
CA ASN A 452 4.78 -4.89 17.93
C ASN A 452 4.50 -5.62 19.27
N TYR A 453 3.27 -6.06 19.51
CA TYR A 453 2.95 -6.73 20.77
C TYR A 453 3.53 -8.17 20.85
N GLU A 454 3.88 -8.80 19.72
CA GLU A 454 4.62 -10.08 19.65
C GLU A 454 6.02 -9.91 20.20
N TYR A 455 6.73 -8.92 19.66
CA TYR A 455 8.08 -8.57 20.06
C TYR A 455 8.12 -8.09 21.51
N THR A 456 7.12 -7.30 21.90
CA THR A 456 6.96 -6.89 23.29
C THR A 456 6.76 -8.10 24.22
N GLY A 457 5.96 -9.09 23.84
CA GLY A 457 5.79 -10.33 24.61
C GLY A 457 7.10 -11.12 24.74
N ASN A 458 7.88 -11.18 23.67
CA ASN A 458 9.21 -11.79 23.68
C ASN A 458 10.15 -11.07 24.66
N LEU A 459 10.18 -9.73 24.67
CA LEU A 459 10.97 -8.96 25.63
C LEU A 459 10.55 -9.18 27.08
N VAL A 460 9.24 -9.28 27.35
CA VAL A 460 8.72 -9.60 28.69
C VAL A 460 9.24 -10.98 29.14
N ARG A 461 9.22 -11.97 28.26
CA ARG A 461 9.73 -13.32 28.55
C ARG A 461 11.26 -13.33 28.73
N ALA A 462 12.00 -12.50 27.99
CA ALA A 462 13.46 -12.50 28.00
C ALA A 462 14.02 -11.75 29.23
N PHE A 463 13.47 -10.57 29.53
CA PHE A 463 14.02 -9.67 30.53
C PHE A 463 13.21 -9.61 31.83
N GLY A 464 12.00 -10.14 31.87
CA GLY A 464 11.08 -9.94 32.99
C GLY A 464 10.57 -8.50 33.11
N GLY A 465 9.37 -8.34 33.67
CA GLY A 465 8.70 -7.04 33.76
C GLY A 465 8.14 -6.55 32.42
N ARG A 466 7.45 -5.39 32.43
CA ARG A 466 6.74 -4.84 31.24
C ARG A 466 7.24 -3.46 30.80
N SER A 467 8.44 -3.07 31.21
CA SER A 467 9.02 -1.75 30.93
C SER A 467 9.72 -1.65 29.57
N ARG A 468 9.70 -2.71 28.76
CA ARG A 468 10.37 -2.76 27.46
C ARG A 468 9.36 -2.90 26.34
N PHE A 469 9.60 -2.21 25.24
CA PHE A 469 8.75 -2.19 24.07
C PHE A 469 9.49 -2.72 22.84
N GLY A 470 8.82 -3.60 22.09
CA GLY A 470 9.34 -4.16 20.85
C GLY A 470 8.48 -3.75 19.66
N ILE A 471 9.11 -3.39 18.55
CA ILE A 471 8.42 -3.04 17.30
C ILE A 471 9.16 -3.61 16.10
N SER A 472 8.44 -4.01 15.04
CA SER A 472 9.09 -4.38 13.79
C SER A 472 9.66 -3.14 13.08
N VAL A 473 10.74 -3.30 12.32
CA VAL A 473 11.33 -2.20 11.55
C VAL A 473 10.34 -1.61 10.53
N SER A 474 9.44 -2.43 9.98
CA SER A 474 8.39 -1.99 9.05
C SER A 474 7.33 -1.14 9.75
N GLU A 475 6.90 -1.50 10.96
CA GLU A 475 5.99 -0.66 11.76
C GLU A 475 6.67 0.62 12.24
N TYR A 476 7.97 0.57 12.57
CA TYR A 476 8.76 1.74 12.95
C TYR A 476 8.78 2.81 11.85
N TYR A 477 8.95 2.41 10.58
CA TYR A 477 8.97 3.35 9.45
C TYR A 477 7.61 3.96 9.07
N LEU A 478 6.50 3.43 9.59
CA LEU A 478 5.14 3.86 9.20
C LEU A 478 4.59 5.07 10.00
N LEU A 479 5.49 5.89 10.58
CA LEU A 479 5.27 7.04 11.47
C LEU A 479 4.79 6.64 12.88
N PRO A 480 5.57 6.91 13.94
CA PRO A 480 5.25 6.50 15.31
C PRO A 480 3.90 6.95 15.89
N PRO A 481 3.30 8.11 15.51
CA PRO A 481 1.95 8.49 15.94
C PRO A 481 0.83 7.63 15.34
N LYS A 482 1.13 6.68 14.45
CA LYS A 482 0.17 5.76 13.83
C LYS A 482 0.23 4.34 14.41
N VAL A 483 1.17 4.06 15.31
CA VAL A 483 1.23 2.77 16.00
C VAL A 483 0.12 2.74 17.04
N GLU A 484 -0.98 2.03 16.75
CA GLU A 484 -2.23 2.04 17.55
C GLU A 484 -2.01 1.88 19.07
N LEU A 485 -1.04 1.05 19.42
CA LEU A 485 -0.57 0.77 20.78
C LEU A 485 -0.07 2.04 21.52
N LEU A 486 0.57 2.96 20.80
CA LEU A 486 1.12 4.23 21.28
C LEU A 486 0.13 5.41 21.24
N ILE A 487 -1.03 5.25 20.60
CA ILE A 487 -2.06 6.31 20.53
C ILE A 487 -3.19 6.01 21.51
N ASN A 488 -3.51 4.72 21.71
CA ASN A 488 -4.65 4.30 22.49
C ASN A 488 -4.30 4.21 23.99
N PRO A 489 -4.87 5.06 24.87
CA PRO A 489 -4.54 5.07 26.31
C PRO A 489 -4.90 3.75 27.02
N TYR A 490 -5.89 3.02 26.50
CA TYR A 490 -6.25 1.69 27.01
C TYR A 490 -5.17 0.66 26.66
N MET A 491 -4.69 0.68 25.41
CA MET A 491 -3.57 -0.17 24.96
C MET A 491 -2.31 0.10 25.79
N LYS A 492 -1.93 1.37 25.95
CA LYS A 492 -0.78 1.75 26.77
C LYS A 492 -0.86 1.20 28.19
N ARG A 493 -2.00 1.35 28.86
CA ARG A 493 -2.18 0.81 30.21
C ARG A 493 -2.14 -0.72 30.22
N ARG A 494 -2.84 -1.37 29.28
CA ARG A 494 -2.96 -2.83 29.20
C ARG A 494 -1.59 -3.50 29.04
N PHE A 495 -0.77 -2.96 28.16
CA PHE A 495 0.56 -3.49 27.92
C PHE A 495 1.65 -2.83 28.78
N SER A 496 1.25 -2.00 29.77
CA SER A 496 2.13 -1.30 30.70
C SER A 496 3.22 -0.45 30.01
N MET A 497 2.86 0.17 28.88
CA MET A 497 3.74 0.95 28.01
C MET A 497 3.78 2.44 28.40
N GLY A 498 3.74 2.73 29.69
CA GLY A 498 3.57 4.09 30.23
C GLY A 498 4.67 5.08 29.84
N ASP A 499 5.82 4.60 29.37
CA ASP A 499 7.05 5.40 29.27
C ASP A 499 7.76 5.21 27.91
N TYR A 500 7.02 5.11 26.80
CA TYR A 500 7.67 5.12 25.49
C TYR A 500 8.20 6.52 25.19
N ASP A 501 9.53 6.66 25.17
CA ASP A 501 10.24 7.89 24.92
C ASP A 501 11.10 7.76 23.65
N PHE A 502 10.71 8.48 22.59
CA PHE A 502 11.49 8.57 21.34
C PHE A 502 12.81 9.36 21.51
N GLN A 503 13.05 9.96 22.68
CA GLN A 503 14.25 10.73 22.98
C GLN A 503 15.36 9.88 23.61
N LEU A 504 15.07 8.61 23.98
CA LEU A 504 16.07 7.69 24.50
C LEU A 504 16.60 6.77 23.40
N PRO A 505 17.87 6.33 23.48
CA PRO A 505 18.45 5.40 22.50
C PRO A 505 17.59 4.15 22.33
N HIS A 506 17.38 3.75 21.07
CA HIS A 506 16.71 2.51 20.74
C HIS A 506 17.74 1.42 20.44
N VAL A 507 17.35 0.15 20.55
CA VAL A 507 18.19 -0.98 20.16
C VAL A 507 17.62 -1.60 18.89
N ILE A 508 18.40 -1.64 17.81
CA ILE A 508 18.04 -2.34 16.58
C ILE A 508 18.57 -3.78 16.67
N VAL A 509 17.67 -4.76 16.79
CA VAL A 509 17.98 -6.18 16.76
C VAL A 509 17.79 -6.69 15.33
N THR A 510 18.88 -7.05 14.66
CA THR A 510 18.86 -7.59 13.29
C THR A 510 18.90 -9.12 13.32
N ILE A 511 17.98 -9.76 12.61
CA ILE A 511 17.84 -11.22 12.51
C ILE A 511 18.15 -11.64 11.07
N ARG A 512 19.08 -12.57 10.88
CA ARG A 512 19.46 -13.11 9.56
C ARG A 512 19.50 -14.64 9.59
N ASP A 513 19.41 -15.24 8.41
CA ASP A 513 19.70 -16.66 8.26
C ASP A 513 21.17 -16.94 8.63
N GLY A 514 21.41 -18.03 9.33
CA GLY A 514 22.76 -18.50 9.68
C GLY A 514 23.48 -19.18 8.52
N MET A 515 24.68 -19.68 8.79
CA MET A 515 25.50 -20.38 7.78
C MET A 515 24.90 -21.72 7.37
N VAL A 516 24.10 -22.34 8.25
CA VAL A 516 23.46 -23.63 7.99
C VAL A 516 21.97 -23.43 7.72
N PRO A 517 21.46 -23.74 6.51
CA PRO A 517 20.03 -23.61 6.23
C PRO A 517 19.21 -24.57 7.08
N LEU A 518 18.12 -24.08 7.66
CA LEU A 518 17.22 -24.88 8.49
C LEU A 518 16.17 -25.60 7.61
N ASP A 519 16.56 -26.74 7.03
CA ASP A 519 15.69 -27.57 6.19
C ASP A 519 14.78 -28.51 7.01
N THR A 520 13.88 -29.22 6.33
CA THR A 520 12.94 -30.17 6.95
C THR A 520 13.63 -31.22 7.82
N ARG A 521 14.82 -31.69 7.42
CA ARG A 521 15.55 -32.72 8.18
C ARG A 521 16.03 -32.16 9.50
N HIS A 522 16.72 -31.01 9.48
CA HIS A 522 17.21 -30.35 10.68
C HIS A 522 16.06 -29.95 11.62
N ILE A 523 14.94 -29.45 11.07
CA ILE A 523 13.73 -29.17 11.87
C ILE A 523 13.26 -30.43 12.60
N LEU A 524 13.15 -31.58 11.92
CA LEU A 524 12.72 -32.83 12.54
C LEU A 524 13.72 -33.34 13.59
N GLU A 525 15.02 -33.18 13.36
CA GLU A 525 16.07 -33.52 14.34
C GLU A 525 15.94 -32.67 15.61
N ILE A 526 15.76 -31.35 15.47
CA ILE A 526 15.56 -30.42 16.60
C ILE A 526 14.26 -30.73 17.35
N VAL A 527 13.15 -30.98 16.63
CA VAL A 527 11.88 -31.40 17.26
C VAL A 527 12.06 -32.72 18.03
N GLY A 528 12.82 -33.67 17.49
CA GLY A 528 13.13 -34.93 18.17
C GLY A 528 13.95 -34.74 19.45
N THR A 529 14.87 -33.77 19.48
CA THR A 529 15.61 -33.37 20.69
C THR A 529 14.70 -32.67 21.69
N TYR A 530 13.86 -31.74 21.25
CA TYR A 530 12.84 -31.06 22.09
C TYR A 530 11.92 -32.06 22.80
N LEU A 531 11.37 -33.03 22.07
CA LEU A 531 10.46 -34.02 22.64
C LEU A 531 11.13 -34.98 23.64
N ARG A 532 12.46 -35.16 23.55
CA ARG A 532 13.26 -35.95 24.49
C ARG A 532 13.76 -35.12 25.69
N GLY A 533 13.42 -33.83 25.75
CA GLY A 533 13.88 -32.93 26.80
C GLY A 533 15.37 -32.56 26.69
N GLY A 534 15.97 -32.69 25.51
CA GLY A 534 17.37 -32.28 25.27
C GLY A 534 17.51 -30.77 25.09
N ASP A 535 18.75 -30.28 25.09
CA ASP A 535 19.09 -28.86 24.87
C ASP A 535 19.02 -28.49 23.37
N TRP A 536 17.79 -28.43 22.86
CA TRP A 536 17.50 -28.09 21.47
C TRP A 536 17.71 -26.59 21.13
N PRO A 537 17.56 -25.59 22.03
CA PRO A 537 17.86 -24.20 21.70
C PRO A 537 19.32 -23.98 21.31
N ALA A 538 20.24 -24.73 21.91
CA ALA A 538 21.66 -24.69 21.55
C ALA A 538 21.92 -25.04 20.07
N MET A 539 21.08 -25.90 19.48
CA MET A 539 21.17 -26.31 18.07
C MET A 539 20.76 -25.21 17.09
N LEU A 540 20.07 -24.15 17.55
CA LEU A 540 19.59 -23.06 16.69
C LEU A 540 20.69 -22.05 16.32
N ARG A 541 21.83 -22.08 17.02
CA ARG A 541 22.91 -21.08 16.88
C ARG A 541 23.52 -21.04 15.48
N ASP A 542 23.58 -22.17 14.79
CA ASP A 542 24.18 -22.24 13.45
C ASP A 542 23.18 -21.87 12.34
N HIS A 543 21.89 -21.80 12.68
CA HIS A 543 20.78 -21.58 11.76
C HIS A 543 20.29 -20.14 11.70
N TYR A 544 20.59 -19.34 12.72
CA TYR A 544 20.24 -17.92 12.77
C TYR A 544 21.43 -17.10 13.26
N SER A 545 21.65 -15.96 12.63
CA SER A 545 22.62 -14.97 13.10
C SER A 545 21.89 -13.72 13.61
N PHE A 546 22.40 -13.17 14.71
CA PHE A 546 21.81 -12.03 15.41
C PHE A 546 22.88 -10.98 15.68
N SER A 547 22.51 -9.72 15.56
CA SER A 547 23.29 -8.59 16.03
C SER A 547 22.36 -7.55 16.65
N PHE A 548 22.85 -6.80 17.64
CA PHE A 548 22.21 -5.57 18.09
C PHE A 548 23.11 -4.38 17.78
N ALA A 549 22.49 -3.25 17.47
CA ALA A 549 23.12 -1.94 17.40
C ALA A 549 22.29 -0.98 18.25
N GLN A 550 22.93 -0.13 19.05
CA GLN A 550 22.23 1.01 19.64
C GLN A 550 22.05 2.07 18.55
N GLU A 551 20.83 2.58 18.38
CA GLU A 551 20.54 3.80 17.63
C GLU A 551 21.23 4.93 18.42
N PHE A 552 22.45 5.24 18.00
CA PHE A 552 23.32 6.19 18.68
C PHE A 552 22.71 7.59 18.64
N ILE A 553 22.97 8.36 19.70
CA ILE A 553 22.92 9.83 19.71
C ILE A 553 24.12 10.35 18.87
N GLU A 554 24.26 9.91 17.62
CA GLU A 554 25.21 10.52 16.69
C GLU A 554 24.56 11.74 16.05
N THR A 555 23.29 11.66 15.63
CA THR A 555 22.59 12.77 14.95
C THR A 555 22.77 14.11 15.63
N GLU A 556 22.43 14.27 16.91
CA GLU A 556 22.54 15.58 17.59
C GLU A 556 24.00 16.07 17.62
N GLN A 557 24.94 15.18 17.93
CA GLN A 557 26.37 15.50 17.95
C GLN A 557 26.91 15.86 16.56
N ARG A 558 26.45 15.16 15.51
CA ARG A 558 26.84 15.35 14.11
C ARG A 558 26.22 16.62 13.54
N VAL A 559 24.99 16.95 13.93
CA VAL A 559 24.33 18.20 13.56
C VAL A 559 25.08 19.40 14.16
N ASP A 560 25.40 19.37 15.46
CA ASP A 560 26.21 20.41 16.10
C ASP A 560 27.58 20.59 15.44
N GLU A 561 28.24 19.49 15.08
CA GLU A 561 29.52 19.49 14.36
C GLU A 561 29.40 20.11 12.96
N MET A 562 28.37 19.74 12.21
CA MET A 562 28.09 20.29 10.88
C MET A 562 27.77 21.79 10.91
N GLU A 563 27.07 22.27 11.94
CA GLU A 563 26.82 23.71 12.10
C GLU A 563 28.12 24.50 12.33
N GLN A 564 29.06 23.94 13.08
CA GLN A 564 30.38 24.57 13.27
C GLN A 564 31.17 24.61 11.96
N ILE A 565 31.14 23.53 11.18
CA ILE A 565 31.78 23.47 9.86
C ILE A 565 31.11 24.46 8.89
N ALA A 566 29.79 24.58 8.91
CA ALA A 566 29.06 25.56 8.11
C ALA A 566 29.49 27.01 8.44
N LYS A 567 29.65 27.34 9.73
CA LYS A 567 30.16 28.66 10.16
C LYS A 567 31.59 28.91 9.67
N ALA A 568 32.46 27.90 9.75
CA ALA A 568 33.82 28.00 9.23
C ALA A 568 33.86 28.18 7.70
N LEU A 569 32.99 27.47 6.96
CA LEU A 569 32.84 27.60 5.51
C LEU A 569 32.37 29.01 5.11
N ALA A 570 31.45 29.60 5.87
CA ALA A 570 31.00 30.97 5.66
C ALA A 570 32.13 31.99 5.90
N ALA A 571 32.95 31.79 6.94
CA ALA A 571 34.13 32.64 7.22
C ALA A 571 35.20 32.50 6.12
N TYR A 572 35.44 31.26 5.64
CA TYR A 572 36.32 31.00 4.51
C TYR A 572 35.87 31.76 3.27
N ARG A 573 34.58 31.66 2.91
CA ARG A 573 34.00 32.36 1.75
C ARG A 573 34.09 33.88 1.89
N THR A 574 33.88 34.42 3.09
CA THR A 574 34.03 35.87 3.33
C THR A 574 35.45 36.34 3.03
N SER A 575 36.46 35.51 3.34
CA SER A 575 37.87 35.85 3.16
C SER A 575 38.38 35.57 1.73
N HIS A 576 37.77 34.62 1.01
CA HIS A 576 38.26 34.11 -0.28
C HIS A 576 37.30 34.33 -1.46
N GLY A 577 36.10 34.87 -1.22
CA GLY A 577 35.05 35.11 -2.21
C GLY A 577 34.27 33.85 -2.65
N VAL A 578 34.77 32.65 -2.33
CA VAL A 578 34.21 31.35 -2.76
C VAL A 578 34.31 30.31 -1.63
N TYR A 579 33.45 29.30 -1.64
CA TYR A 579 33.61 28.12 -0.78
C TYR A 579 34.79 27.25 -1.26
N PRO A 580 35.44 26.47 -0.37
CA PRO A 580 36.50 25.54 -0.77
C PRO A 580 36.00 24.54 -1.82
N THR A 581 36.78 24.33 -2.88
CA THR A 581 36.56 23.28 -3.89
C THR A 581 37.75 22.33 -3.91
N GLN A 582 37.54 21.07 -4.30
CA GLN A 582 38.59 20.04 -4.28
C GLN A 582 39.80 20.31 -5.20
N SER A 583 39.76 21.34 -6.05
CA SER A 583 40.76 21.54 -7.13
C SER A 583 41.93 22.45 -6.80
N ARG A 584 42.14 22.87 -5.53
CA ARG A 584 43.20 23.85 -5.22
C ARG A 584 44.44 23.31 -4.48
N SER A 585 44.55 22.00 -4.25
CA SER A 585 45.81 21.44 -3.73
C SER A 585 46.90 21.25 -4.79
N GLU A 586 46.57 21.25 -6.09
CA GLU A 586 47.53 21.26 -7.19
C GLU A 586 46.98 22.13 -8.35
N PRO A 587 47.57 23.31 -8.65
CA PRO A 587 47.03 24.26 -9.65
C PRO A 587 46.95 23.73 -11.10
N ASP A 588 47.67 22.66 -11.43
CA ASP A 588 47.93 22.24 -12.82
C ASP A 588 47.24 20.94 -13.26
N LYS A 589 46.32 20.36 -12.47
CA LYS A 589 45.55 19.16 -12.89
C LYS A 589 44.04 19.42 -12.94
N PRO A 590 43.35 18.97 -14.01
CA PRO A 590 41.90 19.07 -14.10
C PRO A 590 41.22 18.16 -13.06
N PRO A 591 40.06 18.57 -12.51
CA PRO A 591 39.32 17.79 -11.53
C PRO A 591 38.83 16.46 -12.15
N VAL A 592 39.13 15.34 -11.49
CA VAL A 592 38.64 14.02 -11.92
C VAL A 592 37.18 13.90 -11.50
N MET A 593 36.24 14.18 -12.41
CA MET A 593 34.84 13.80 -12.23
C MET A 593 34.63 12.37 -12.73
N GLN A 594 34.02 11.51 -11.93
CA GLN A 594 33.59 10.18 -12.36
C GLN A 594 32.12 10.22 -12.78
N ILE A 595 31.88 10.10 -14.08
CA ILE A 595 30.55 9.95 -14.67
C ILE A 595 30.29 8.45 -14.81
N THR A 596 29.20 7.95 -14.23
CA THR A 596 28.83 6.53 -14.42
C THR A 596 28.41 6.26 -15.86
N SER A 597 28.38 4.99 -16.26
CA SER A 597 27.83 4.56 -17.56
C SER A 597 26.37 4.96 -17.81
N SER A 598 25.66 5.42 -16.78
CA SER A 598 24.29 5.97 -16.85
C SER A 598 24.23 7.50 -16.98
N GLY A 599 25.37 8.20 -17.00
CA GLY A 599 25.42 9.66 -17.14
C GLY A 599 25.20 10.43 -15.84
N HIS A 600 25.29 9.78 -14.68
CA HIS A 600 25.19 10.46 -13.39
C HIS A 600 26.58 10.95 -12.95
N VAL A 601 26.67 12.20 -12.51
CA VAL A 601 27.83 12.72 -11.77
C VAL A 601 27.74 12.14 -10.36
N VAL A 602 28.68 11.26 -10.00
CA VAL A 602 28.73 10.70 -8.65
C VAL A 602 29.48 11.68 -7.75
N PRO A 603 29.01 11.98 -6.53
CA PRO A 603 29.79 12.72 -5.56
C PRO A 603 31.16 12.07 -5.35
N LEU A 604 32.22 12.87 -5.36
CA LEU A 604 33.52 12.39 -4.93
C LEU A 604 33.48 12.25 -3.39
N VAL A 605 33.76 11.05 -2.87
CA VAL A 605 33.85 10.83 -1.43
C VAL A 605 35.01 11.66 -0.89
N ILE A 606 34.71 12.67 -0.06
CA ILE A 606 35.75 13.41 0.67
C ILE A 606 36.17 12.53 1.83
N THR A 607 37.23 11.74 1.63
CA THR A 607 37.85 11.00 2.73
C THR A 607 38.91 11.84 3.47
N GLY A 608 39.06 13.14 3.19
CA GLY A 608 40.13 13.99 3.77
C GLY A 608 39.69 15.39 4.25
N ASP A 609 40.67 16.22 4.66
CA ASP A 609 40.43 17.62 5.05
C ASP A 609 39.75 18.42 3.94
N ILE A 610 38.80 19.30 4.28
CA ILE A 610 38.31 20.33 3.34
C ILE A 610 39.49 21.29 3.09
N PRO A 611 40.07 21.35 1.87
CA PRO A 611 41.33 22.05 1.63
C PRO A 611 41.22 23.54 1.97
N GLY A 612 42.16 24.03 2.80
CA GLY A 612 42.21 25.43 3.24
C GLY A 612 41.20 25.82 4.33
N LEU A 613 40.22 24.96 4.66
CA LEU A 613 39.26 25.20 5.75
C LEU A 613 39.89 24.88 7.11
N PHE A 614 40.50 23.70 7.24
CA PHE A 614 41.23 23.24 8.42
C PHE A 614 42.73 23.45 8.20
N PRO A 615 43.54 23.84 9.22
CA PRO A 615 43.22 24.33 10.58
C PRO A 615 42.96 25.84 10.66
N THR A 616 42.93 26.53 9.52
CA THR A 616 42.90 28.00 9.43
C THR A 616 41.63 28.64 10.01
N TYR A 617 40.46 27.99 9.83
CA TYR A 617 39.17 28.54 10.26
C TYR A 617 38.54 27.76 11.41
N MET A 618 38.87 26.48 11.55
CA MET A 618 38.53 25.65 12.70
C MET A 618 39.47 24.45 12.79
N PRO A 619 39.64 23.82 13.96
CA PRO A 619 40.31 22.52 14.06
C PRO A 619 39.47 21.42 13.39
N ARG A 620 40.13 20.40 12.83
CA ARG A 620 39.46 19.21 12.26
C ARG A 620 38.82 18.41 13.40
N PRO A 621 37.52 18.09 13.35
CA PRO A 621 36.90 17.20 14.32
C PRO A 621 37.52 15.79 14.26
N ASP A 622 37.73 15.18 15.42
CA ASP A 622 38.31 13.83 15.54
C ASP A 622 37.48 12.73 14.84
N THR A 623 36.20 13.02 14.63
CA THR A 623 35.19 12.15 14.04
C THR A 623 35.18 12.17 12.51
N MET A 624 35.78 13.20 11.89
CA MET A 624 35.94 13.34 10.43
C MET A 624 37.13 12.53 9.90
N ARG A 625 37.31 11.25 10.29
CA ARG A 625 38.40 10.37 9.82
C ARG A 625 37.92 9.44 8.70
N VAL A 626 38.85 9.03 7.83
CA VAL A 626 38.60 8.09 6.71
C VAL A 626 38.00 6.79 7.25
N ARG A 627 36.79 6.42 6.82
CA ARG A 627 36.20 5.09 7.04
C ARG A 627 35.93 4.39 5.70
N PRO A 628 35.81 3.05 5.67
CA PRO A 628 35.43 2.30 4.46
C PRO A 628 34.13 2.84 3.83
N PRO A 629 33.90 2.67 2.51
CA PRO A 629 32.71 3.19 1.80
C PRO A 629 31.37 2.67 2.34
N GLU A 630 31.39 1.52 3.01
CA GLU A 630 30.21 0.86 3.61
C GLU A 630 29.88 1.41 5.00
N GLU A 631 30.71 2.27 5.57
CA GLU A 631 30.50 2.94 6.87
C GLU A 631 30.03 4.39 6.69
N PRO A 632 29.36 4.97 7.71
CA PRO A 632 28.96 6.37 7.68
C PRO A 632 30.15 7.30 7.46
N ASN A 633 30.02 8.27 6.55
CA ASN A 633 31.09 9.18 6.17
C ASN A 633 30.58 10.60 5.89
N TYR A 634 31.43 11.59 6.14
CA TYR A 634 31.16 12.96 5.73
C TYR A 634 31.43 13.17 4.23
N LEU A 635 30.41 13.58 3.49
CA LEU A 635 30.47 14.01 2.10
C LEU A 635 30.41 15.54 2.07
N TYR A 636 31.40 16.17 1.46
CA TYR A 636 31.38 17.60 1.17
C TYR A 636 31.43 17.81 -0.34
N ILE A 637 30.43 18.50 -0.87
CA ILE A 637 30.29 18.79 -2.29
C ILE A 637 30.22 20.29 -2.40
N SER A 638 31.11 20.91 -3.18
CA SER A 638 31.10 22.35 -3.39
C SER A 638 31.53 22.68 -4.80
N ASP A 639 30.79 23.58 -5.44
CA ASP A 639 31.13 24.16 -6.73
C ASP A 639 31.81 25.54 -6.60
N GLY A 640 32.10 25.95 -5.36
CA GLY A 640 32.70 27.24 -5.00
C GLY A 640 31.68 28.35 -4.74
N ILE A 641 30.42 28.16 -5.16
CA ILE A 641 29.32 29.11 -4.93
C ILE A 641 28.34 28.55 -3.90
N ASP A 642 28.01 27.27 -4.02
CA ASP A 642 27.17 26.50 -3.11
C ASP A 642 27.95 25.31 -2.54
N TYR A 643 27.53 24.83 -1.38
CA TYR A 643 28.03 23.58 -0.83
C TYR A 643 26.93 22.72 -0.20
N LYS A 644 27.17 21.41 -0.17
CA LYS A 644 26.42 20.40 0.56
C LYS A 644 27.37 19.57 1.41
N LEU A 645 27.15 19.56 2.73
CA LEU A 645 27.89 18.77 3.71
C LEU A 645 26.93 17.74 4.32
N VAL A 646 27.20 16.45 4.18
CA VAL A 646 26.28 15.36 4.55
C VAL A 646 27.03 14.28 5.31
N TYR A 647 26.49 13.80 6.42
CA TYR A 647 26.89 12.53 7.02
C TYR A 647 26.08 11.41 6.36
N ALA A 648 26.66 10.79 5.35
CA ALA A 648 26.05 9.79 4.49
C ALA A 648 26.08 8.40 5.11
N ASN A 649 25.19 7.52 4.64
CA ASN A 649 25.01 6.14 5.12
C ASN A 649 24.83 6.05 6.65
N ALA A 650 24.20 7.07 7.24
CA ALA A 650 24.03 7.17 8.68
C ALA A 650 23.08 6.10 9.19
N ALA A 651 23.54 5.28 10.14
CA ALA A 651 22.74 4.21 10.72
C ALA A 651 21.50 4.73 11.47
N ASP A 652 21.53 6.00 11.91
CA ASP A 652 20.48 6.73 12.61
C ASP A 652 19.71 7.72 11.70
N GLN A 653 19.78 7.57 10.37
CA GLN A 653 19.05 8.44 9.42
C GLN A 653 17.53 8.49 9.71
N ALA A 654 16.95 7.39 10.18
CA ALA A 654 15.53 7.33 10.51
C ALA A 654 15.17 8.29 11.66
N TYR A 655 16.00 8.32 12.71
CA TYR A 655 15.90 9.29 13.80
C TYR A 655 16.14 10.72 13.29
N ALA A 656 17.22 10.97 12.53
CA ALA A 656 17.51 12.30 11.99
C ALA A 656 16.39 12.86 11.13
N LYS A 657 15.73 12.01 10.34
CA LYS A 657 14.55 12.38 9.54
C LYS A 657 13.37 12.80 10.41
N GLN A 658 13.26 12.29 11.64
CA GLN A 658 12.18 12.63 12.57
C GLN A 658 12.53 13.86 13.43
N ALA A 659 13.74 13.92 13.99
CA ALA A 659 14.19 14.99 14.88
C ALA A 659 14.61 16.26 14.10
N HIS A 660 15.29 16.10 12.97
CA HIS A 660 15.82 17.16 12.11
C HIS A 660 15.38 16.98 10.65
N PRO A 661 14.07 17.01 10.37
CA PRO A 661 13.52 16.66 9.05
C PRO A 661 14.09 17.50 7.91
N ILE A 662 14.51 18.74 8.21
CA ILE A 662 15.08 19.70 7.26
C ILE A 662 16.50 19.28 6.82
N LEU A 663 17.24 18.57 7.66
CA LEU A 663 18.62 18.14 7.40
C LEU A 663 18.68 16.79 6.67
N SER A 664 17.56 16.09 6.49
CA SER A 664 17.53 14.74 5.93
C SER A 664 18.01 14.70 4.46
N ASP A 665 18.98 13.83 4.17
CA ASP A 665 19.47 13.56 2.82
C ASP A 665 19.12 12.13 2.37
N PRO A 666 18.00 11.93 1.64
CA PRO A 666 17.58 10.62 1.19
C PRO A 666 18.43 10.08 0.04
N ILE A 667 19.24 10.92 -0.61
CA ILE A 667 20.05 10.52 -1.77
C ILE A 667 21.26 9.72 -1.32
N HIS A 668 21.91 10.16 -0.24
CA HIS A 668 23.11 9.53 0.31
C HIS A 668 22.85 8.73 1.58
N GLY A 669 21.59 8.43 1.90
CA GLY A 669 21.24 7.65 3.08
C GLY A 669 21.69 8.31 4.40
N GLY A 670 21.55 9.64 4.54
CA GLY A 670 22.13 10.40 5.64
C GLY A 670 21.38 11.68 6.01
N TYR A 671 22.07 12.63 6.65
CA TYR A 671 21.60 13.98 6.96
C TYR A 671 22.76 15.00 6.91
N GLY A 672 22.47 16.28 6.71
CA GLY A 672 23.46 17.27 6.33
C GLY A 672 22.99 18.73 6.36
N VAL A 673 23.91 19.65 6.11
CA VAL A 673 23.66 21.09 5.93
C VAL A 673 24.13 21.55 4.55
N TRP A 674 23.46 22.52 3.95
CA TRP A 674 23.79 23.05 2.61
C TRP A 674 23.39 24.51 2.45
N THR A 675 23.96 25.20 1.47
CA THR A 675 23.53 26.55 1.09
C THR A 675 22.24 26.50 0.26
N SER A 676 21.31 27.42 0.53
CA SER A 676 19.91 27.37 0.09
C SER A 676 19.61 27.99 -1.29
N ASP A 677 20.63 28.26 -2.12
CA ASP A 677 20.49 29.19 -3.26
C ASP A 677 20.42 28.53 -4.65
N ALA A 678 20.43 27.19 -4.73
CA ALA A 678 20.44 26.51 -6.02
C ALA A 678 19.13 26.66 -6.85
N ARG A 679 17.99 27.07 -6.25
CA ARG A 679 16.69 27.15 -6.94
C ARG A 679 15.76 28.25 -6.40
N ASN A 680 15.34 29.15 -7.29
CA ASN A 680 14.44 30.27 -6.96
C ASN A 680 12.98 29.95 -7.30
N TRP A 681 12.17 29.74 -6.26
CA TRP A 681 10.70 29.69 -6.28
C TRP A 681 10.12 31.05 -5.83
N PRO A 682 10.28 32.14 -6.61
CA PRO A 682 10.08 33.51 -6.12
C PRO A 682 8.67 33.73 -5.56
N LEU A 683 7.65 33.23 -6.27
CA LEU A 683 6.26 33.37 -5.83
C LEU A 683 5.99 32.62 -4.53
N MET A 684 6.43 31.36 -4.42
CA MET A 684 6.21 30.56 -3.22
C MET A 684 6.97 31.15 -2.02
N LYS A 685 8.22 31.58 -2.20
CA LYS A 685 9.02 32.23 -1.14
C LYS A 685 8.39 33.56 -0.71
N THR A 686 7.86 34.35 -1.65
CA THR A 686 7.19 35.63 -1.33
C THR A 686 5.86 35.39 -0.61
N VAL A 687 5.06 34.40 -1.02
CA VAL A 687 3.83 34.01 -0.30
C VAL A 687 4.15 33.48 1.10
N ALA A 688 5.21 32.69 1.25
CA ALA A 688 5.61 32.13 2.55
C ALA A 688 6.05 33.22 3.56
N THR A 689 6.51 34.37 3.08
CA THR A 689 6.97 35.49 3.91
C THR A 689 5.98 36.66 3.98
N ALA A 690 4.91 36.63 3.18
CA ALA A 690 3.90 37.68 3.15
C ALA A 690 3.01 37.65 4.42
N PRO A 691 2.86 38.79 5.13
CA PRO A 691 1.98 38.89 6.29
C PRO A 691 0.53 38.52 5.95
N GLY A 692 -0.10 37.72 6.80
CA GLY A 692 -1.51 37.31 6.61
C GLY A 692 -1.73 36.21 5.58
N MET A 693 -0.66 35.70 4.95
CA MET A 693 -0.73 34.54 4.05
C MET A 693 -0.10 33.30 4.70
N ARG A 694 -0.60 32.12 4.31
CA ARG A 694 0.03 30.84 4.64
C ARG A 694 0.19 30.03 3.37
N LEU A 695 1.43 29.81 2.96
CA LEU A 695 1.73 28.90 1.86
C LEU A 695 1.34 27.47 2.25
N LYS A 696 0.62 26.79 1.35
CA LYS A 696 0.44 25.34 1.37
C LYS A 696 0.79 24.78 0.01
N THR A 697 1.33 23.58 -0.04
CA THR A 697 1.74 22.95 -1.30
C THR A 697 1.05 21.60 -1.52
N LEU A 698 0.69 21.38 -2.78
CA LEU A 698 0.23 20.09 -3.28
C LEU A 698 1.23 19.65 -4.35
N VAL A 699 2.11 18.72 -4.01
CA VAL A 699 3.15 18.20 -4.90
C VAL A 699 2.63 16.97 -5.62
N THR A 700 2.70 16.98 -6.95
CA THR A 700 2.09 15.96 -7.82
C THR A 700 2.87 15.78 -9.13
N GLY A 701 2.43 14.85 -9.97
CA GLY A 701 2.93 14.67 -11.33
C GLY A 701 4.42 14.35 -11.34
N ALA A 702 5.15 15.00 -12.25
CA ALA A 702 6.55 14.68 -12.53
C ALA A 702 7.46 14.92 -11.30
N HIS A 703 6.98 15.67 -10.31
CA HIS A 703 7.70 15.80 -9.06
C HIS A 703 7.80 14.48 -8.30
N LEU A 704 6.78 13.63 -8.34
CA LEU A 704 6.72 12.38 -7.59
C LEU A 704 7.22 11.15 -8.37
N ALA A 705 7.32 11.24 -9.70
CA ALA A 705 7.81 10.14 -10.52
C ALA A 705 9.34 9.98 -10.43
N GLU A 706 9.80 8.73 -10.28
CA GLU A 706 11.23 8.40 -10.27
C GLU A 706 11.87 8.60 -11.64
N SER A 707 11.14 8.29 -12.71
CA SER A 707 11.56 8.42 -14.10
C SER A 707 11.92 9.86 -14.51
N THR A 708 11.40 10.85 -13.78
CA THR A 708 11.67 12.28 -13.97
C THR A 708 12.57 12.87 -12.87
N GLY A 709 13.23 12.03 -12.08
CA GLY A 709 14.23 12.44 -11.09
C GLY A 709 13.70 12.72 -9.67
N SER A 710 12.41 12.44 -9.40
CA SER A 710 11.78 12.67 -8.08
C SER A 710 11.99 14.09 -7.55
N THR A 711 11.71 15.08 -8.41
CA THR A 711 12.02 16.49 -8.13
C THR A 711 11.20 17.10 -6.98
N TRP A 712 10.30 16.35 -6.33
CA TRP A 712 9.74 16.74 -5.02
C TRP A 712 10.82 16.91 -3.94
N ARG A 713 11.92 16.15 -4.04
CA ARG A 713 13.06 16.25 -3.11
C ARG A 713 13.71 17.63 -3.19
N GLU A 714 13.64 18.25 -4.37
CA GLU A 714 14.15 19.60 -4.63
C GLU A 714 13.33 20.64 -3.87
N ILE A 715 12.00 20.56 -3.98
CA ILE A 715 11.07 21.43 -3.25
C ILE A 715 11.34 21.35 -1.73
N ALA A 716 11.56 20.14 -1.21
CA ALA A 716 11.90 19.95 0.21
C ALA A 716 13.24 20.59 0.58
N SER A 717 14.29 20.37 -0.23
CA SER A 717 15.63 20.90 0.05
C SER A 717 15.72 22.42 -0.01
N ASP A 718 14.77 23.06 -0.72
CA ASP A 718 14.68 24.52 -0.83
C ASP A 718 13.88 25.14 0.33
N GLY A 719 13.54 24.35 1.36
CA GLY A 719 12.87 24.80 2.58
C GLY A 719 11.38 25.09 2.43
N LEU A 720 10.76 24.68 1.32
CA LEU A 720 9.32 24.85 1.10
C LEU A 720 8.54 23.71 1.76
N PRO A 721 7.37 23.98 2.37
CA PRO A 721 6.54 22.94 2.95
C PRO A 721 6.07 21.96 1.86
N ILE A 722 5.87 20.69 2.23
CA ILE A 722 5.21 19.67 1.39
C ILE A 722 3.99 19.15 2.16
N ASP A 723 2.87 19.87 2.06
CA ASP A 723 1.66 19.56 2.83
C ASP A 723 0.91 18.33 2.31
N GLU A 724 0.83 18.18 0.98
CA GLU A 724 0.22 17.02 0.32
C GLU A 724 1.10 16.50 -0.81
N ARG A 725 1.21 15.18 -0.91
CA ARG A 725 1.80 14.48 -2.05
C ARG A 725 0.73 13.65 -2.72
N VAL A 726 0.42 13.98 -3.96
CA VAL A 726 -0.62 13.30 -4.72
C VAL A 726 0.01 12.66 -5.95
N GLU A 727 0.20 11.35 -5.90
CA GLU A 727 0.71 10.63 -7.05
C GLU A 727 -0.39 10.51 -8.13
N VAL A 728 0.00 10.66 -9.39
CA VAL A 728 -0.81 10.38 -10.58
C VAL A 728 0.01 9.49 -11.51
N LEU A 729 -0.66 8.70 -12.35
CA LEU A 729 0.03 7.83 -13.31
C LEU A 729 0.83 8.68 -14.30
N LEU A 730 2.12 8.42 -14.46
CA LEU A 730 2.98 9.09 -15.46
C LEU A 730 3.73 8.14 -16.37
N ASP A 731 3.77 6.85 -16.03
CA ASP A 731 4.56 5.85 -16.76
C ASP A 731 3.92 5.40 -18.08
N SER A 732 2.74 5.95 -18.42
CA SER A 732 2.07 5.70 -19.70
C SER A 732 1.85 7.00 -20.45
N SER A 733 2.55 7.13 -21.59
CA SER A 733 2.41 8.26 -22.51
C SER A 733 1.37 8.03 -23.61
N SER A 734 0.46 7.05 -23.42
CA SER A 734 -0.65 6.80 -24.35
C SER A 734 -1.82 7.73 -24.04
N ASP A 735 -2.70 7.96 -25.03
CA ASP A 735 -3.92 8.75 -24.85
C ASP A 735 -4.80 8.19 -23.70
N GLU A 736 -4.91 6.86 -23.60
CA GLU A 736 -5.60 6.18 -22.50
C GLU A 736 -4.91 6.42 -21.15
N GLY A 737 -3.58 6.37 -21.13
CA GLY A 737 -2.75 6.64 -19.95
C GLY A 737 -3.00 8.05 -19.41
N ILE A 738 -2.89 9.06 -20.29
CA ILE A 738 -3.14 10.48 -19.94
C ILE A 738 -4.57 10.67 -19.44
N CYS A 739 -5.57 10.11 -20.10
CA CYS A 739 -6.97 10.19 -19.65
C CYS A 739 -7.15 9.57 -18.25
N THR A 740 -6.50 8.44 -18.00
CA THR A 740 -6.52 7.79 -16.68
C THR A 740 -5.87 8.67 -15.62
N SER A 741 -4.74 9.31 -15.94
CA SER A 741 -4.03 10.24 -15.04
C SER A 741 -4.87 11.45 -14.68
N ILE A 742 -5.59 12.03 -15.64
CA ILE A 742 -6.55 13.11 -15.39
C ILE A 742 -7.63 12.64 -14.41
N GLY A 743 -8.24 11.47 -14.67
CA GLY A 743 -9.29 10.91 -13.81
C GLY A 743 -8.82 10.65 -12.37
N LEU A 744 -7.63 10.08 -12.21
CA LEU A 744 -7.01 9.87 -10.90
C LEU A 744 -6.67 11.19 -10.20
N GLY A 745 -6.14 12.15 -10.96
CA GLY A 745 -5.86 13.50 -10.47
C GLY A 745 -7.10 14.13 -9.87
N VAL A 746 -8.23 14.15 -10.58
CA VAL A 746 -9.50 14.72 -10.08
C VAL A 746 -9.93 14.06 -8.75
N ILE A 747 -9.90 12.73 -8.68
CA ILE A 747 -10.30 11.98 -7.47
C ILE A 747 -9.39 12.34 -6.29
N ARG A 748 -8.07 12.33 -6.49
CA ARG A 748 -7.09 12.49 -5.40
C ARG A 748 -6.93 13.95 -5.01
N TYR A 749 -6.95 14.89 -5.95
CA TYR A 749 -6.92 16.33 -5.66
C TYR A 749 -8.15 16.76 -4.89
N ALA A 750 -9.34 16.23 -5.18
CA ALA A 750 -10.53 16.53 -4.37
C ALA A 750 -10.35 16.14 -2.89
N GLN A 751 -9.69 15.01 -2.62
CA GLN A 751 -9.38 14.57 -1.27
C GLN A 751 -8.32 15.46 -0.60
N ALA A 752 -7.27 15.83 -1.34
CA ALA A 752 -6.21 16.70 -0.87
C ALA A 752 -6.74 18.12 -0.57
N LEU A 753 -7.53 18.71 -1.46
CA LEU A 753 -8.15 20.02 -1.27
C LEU A 753 -9.07 20.05 -0.06
N LYS A 754 -9.80 18.95 0.22
CA LYS A 754 -10.62 18.84 1.44
C LYS A 754 -9.78 18.86 2.73
N ARG A 755 -8.58 18.28 2.73
CA ARG A 755 -7.66 18.27 3.89
C ARG A 755 -6.91 19.60 4.01
N LEU A 756 -6.41 20.13 2.89
CA LEU A 756 -5.72 21.40 2.84
C LEU A 756 -6.65 22.57 3.17
N ALA A 757 -7.93 22.48 2.79
CA ALA A 757 -8.92 23.56 2.93
C ALA A 757 -8.33 24.94 2.56
N PRO A 758 -7.80 25.12 1.33
CA PRO A 758 -7.21 26.39 0.94
C PRO A 758 -8.27 27.44 0.61
N ASP A 759 -7.98 28.71 0.90
CA ASP A 759 -8.84 29.85 0.54
C ASP A 759 -8.79 30.14 -0.97
N VAL A 760 -7.66 29.82 -1.62
CA VAL A 760 -7.47 29.86 -3.07
C VAL A 760 -6.44 28.83 -3.50
N LEU A 761 -6.69 28.20 -4.65
CA LEU A 761 -5.72 27.37 -5.35
C LEU A 761 -5.04 28.19 -6.46
N VAL A 762 -3.71 28.29 -6.44
CA VAL A 762 -2.94 28.92 -7.51
C VAL A 762 -2.52 27.83 -8.50
N ILE A 763 -2.85 28.02 -9.78
CA ILE A 763 -2.51 27.10 -10.88
C ILE A 763 -1.69 27.87 -11.91
N LEU A 764 -0.56 27.31 -12.33
CA LEU A 764 0.27 27.85 -13.42
C LEU A 764 0.18 26.94 -14.64
N GLY A 765 -0.02 27.54 -15.82
CA GLY A 765 0.07 26.84 -17.09
C GLY A 765 -1.20 26.06 -17.45
N ASP A 766 -1.00 24.92 -18.10
CA ASP A 766 -1.98 24.33 -19.02
C ASP A 766 -1.88 22.81 -19.21
N ARG A 767 -1.02 22.13 -18.44
CA ARG A 767 -0.83 20.68 -18.55
C ARG A 767 -2.03 19.89 -18.03
N TYR A 768 -2.08 18.61 -18.36
CA TYR A 768 -3.21 17.73 -18.01
C TYR A 768 -3.40 17.56 -16.48
N GLU A 769 -2.32 17.64 -15.69
CA GLU A 769 -2.41 17.65 -14.22
C GLU A 769 -3.02 18.95 -13.69
N ALA A 770 -2.84 20.07 -14.38
CA ALA A 770 -3.37 21.38 -14.01
C ALA A 770 -4.89 21.46 -14.27
N ILE A 771 -5.36 20.94 -15.41
CA ILE A 771 -6.81 20.85 -15.68
C ILE A 771 -7.51 19.93 -14.68
N ALA A 772 -6.89 18.80 -14.30
CA ALA A 772 -7.44 17.92 -13.27
C ALA A 772 -7.57 18.65 -11.91
N ALA A 773 -6.58 19.45 -11.53
CA ALA A 773 -6.63 20.26 -10.31
C ALA A 773 -7.72 21.34 -10.39
N ALA A 774 -7.88 22.00 -11.54
CA ALA A 774 -8.91 23.00 -11.76
C ALA A 774 -10.34 22.42 -11.67
N VAL A 775 -10.56 21.23 -12.26
CA VAL A 775 -11.84 20.52 -12.14
C VAL A 775 -12.13 20.18 -10.68
N ALA A 776 -11.15 19.61 -9.97
CA ALA A 776 -11.32 19.26 -8.56
C ALA A 776 -11.63 20.48 -7.68
N ALA A 777 -10.90 21.59 -7.87
CA ALA A 777 -11.12 22.83 -7.13
C ALA A 777 -12.50 23.44 -7.42
N THR A 778 -12.94 23.44 -8.68
CA THR A 778 -14.27 23.91 -9.08
C THR A 778 -15.38 23.13 -8.36
N VAL A 779 -15.29 21.79 -8.35
CA VAL A 779 -16.27 20.93 -7.66
C VAL A 779 -16.21 21.11 -6.14
N CYS A 780 -15.01 21.29 -5.58
CA CYS A 780 -14.80 21.53 -4.16
C CYS A 780 -15.14 22.96 -3.72
N LYS A 781 -15.55 23.84 -4.65
CA LYS A 781 -15.84 25.26 -4.39
C LYS A 781 -14.63 26.00 -3.80
N VAL A 782 -13.43 25.64 -4.27
CA VAL A 782 -12.18 26.35 -3.97
C VAL A 782 -11.92 27.34 -5.11
N PRO A 783 -11.85 28.65 -4.83
CA PRO A 783 -11.52 29.64 -5.86
C PRO A 783 -10.14 29.38 -6.46
N ILE A 784 -9.96 29.71 -7.75
CA ILE A 784 -8.73 29.44 -8.50
C ILE A 784 -8.13 30.75 -9.00
N ALA A 785 -6.83 30.94 -8.79
CA ALA A 785 -6.02 31.97 -9.41
C ALA A 785 -5.14 31.34 -10.50
N HIS A 786 -5.37 31.70 -11.76
CA HIS A 786 -4.67 31.11 -12.91
C HIS A 786 -3.57 32.03 -13.43
N ILE A 787 -2.36 31.51 -13.54
CA ILE A 787 -1.19 32.20 -14.09
C ILE A 787 -0.91 31.66 -15.50
N HIS A 788 -0.57 32.57 -16.42
CA HIS A 788 -0.36 32.29 -17.86
C HIS A 788 -1.65 31.91 -18.63
N GLY A 789 -2.81 32.40 -18.18
CA GLY A 789 -4.05 32.34 -18.95
C GLY A 789 -4.00 33.19 -20.22
N GLY A 790 -4.75 32.80 -21.25
CA GLY A 790 -4.92 33.56 -22.50
C GLY A 790 -3.76 33.50 -23.50
N GLU A 791 -2.70 32.74 -23.24
CA GLU A 791 -1.69 32.43 -24.26
C GLU A 791 -2.24 31.52 -25.35
N LEU A 792 -1.54 31.41 -26.49
CA LEU A 792 -1.86 30.47 -27.57
C LEU A 792 -0.68 29.53 -27.84
N THR A 793 -0.99 28.24 -27.97
CA THR A 793 -0.05 27.18 -28.40
C THR A 793 -0.76 26.23 -29.35
N LEU A 794 -1.00 26.69 -30.59
CA LEU A 794 -1.90 26.04 -31.54
C LEU A 794 -1.45 24.61 -31.95
N GLY A 795 -0.16 24.30 -31.81
CA GLY A 795 0.41 22.97 -32.08
C GLY A 795 0.31 21.97 -30.92
N ALA A 796 -0.32 22.33 -29.78
CA ALA A 796 -0.41 21.48 -28.59
C ALA A 796 -1.85 21.40 -28.04
N MET A 797 -2.22 20.24 -27.49
CA MET A 797 -3.53 20.05 -26.84
C MET A 797 -3.73 20.95 -25.60
N ASP A 798 -2.62 21.42 -25.02
CA ASP A 798 -2.52 22.32 -23.88
C ASP A 798 -3.34 23.61 -24.08
N ASP A 799 -3.56 24.06 -25.31
CA ASP A 799 -4.37 25.26 -25.61
C ASP A 799 -5.82 25.13 -25.11
N ALA A 800 -6.44 23.97 -25.37
CA ALA A 800 -7.79 23.67 -24.92
C ALA A 800 -7.87 23.59 -23.39
N PHE A 801 -6.86 23.00 -22.74
CA PHE A 801 -6.77 22.94 -21.29
C PHE A 801 -6.58 24.33 -20.69
N ARG A 802 -5.68 25.16 -21.25
CA ARG A 802 -5.42 26.53 -20.78
C ARG A 802 -6.69 27.36 -20.72
N HIS A 803 -7.47 27.37 -21.79
CA HIS A 803 -8.71 28.15 -21.87
C HIS A 803 -9.82 27.55 -20.98
N SER A 804 -9.85 26.24 -20.82
CA SER A 804 -10.77 25.58 -19.87
C SER A 804 -10.43 25.92 -18.41
N ILE A 805 -9.14 25.89 -18.04
CA ILE A 805 -8.66 26.34 -16.72
C ILE A 805 -9.00 27.82 -16.50
N THR A 806 -8.79 28.66 -17.52
CA THR A 806 -9.18 30.08 -17.47
C THR A 806 -10.68 30.20 -17.17
N LYS A 807 -11.56 29.48 -17.87
CA LYS A 807 -13.00 29.52 -17.61
C LYS A 807 -13.42 28.93 -16.25
N MET A 808 -12.63 28.08 -15.63
CA MET A 808 -12.85 27.63 -14.25
C MET A 808 -12.26 28.59 -13.20
N SER A 809 -11.38 29.51 -13.62
CA SER A 809 -10.64 30.38 -12.72
C SER A 809 -11.34 31.70 -12.41
N HIS A 810 -10.99 32.28 -11.27
CA HIS A 810 -11.67 33.43 -10.67
C HIS A 810 -10.79 34.68 -10.69
N LEU A 811 -9.48 34.52 -10.49
CA LEU A 811 -8.46 35.53 -10.71
C LEU A 811 -7.52 35.08 -11.82
N HIS A 812 -7.05 36.01 -12.63
CA HIS A 812 -6.23 35.73 -13.81
C HIS A 812 -4.99 36.62 -13.82
N PHE A 813 -3.82 35.99 -13.84
CA PHE A 813 -2.52 36.64 -13.91
C PHE A 813 -1.88 36.32 -15.26
N THR A 814 -2.06 37.23 -16.21
CA THR A 814 -1.60 37.06 -17.59
C THR A 814 -0.20 37.64 -17.77
N SER A 815 0.57 37.06 -18.68
CA SER A 815 1.96 37.43 -18.92
C SER A 815 2.14 38.59 -19.90
N THR A 816 1.12 38.93 -20.70
CA THR A 816 1.14 40.08 -21.62
C THR A 816 -0.24 40.76 -21.70
N GLN A 817 -0.28 41.97 -22.28
CA GLN A 817 -1.53 42.69 -22.51
C GLN A 817 -2.43 42.00 -23.55
N ALA A 818 -1.84 41.37 -24.58
CA ALA A 818 -2.63 40.63 -25.58
C ALA A 818 -3.36 39.44 -24.94
N TYR A 819 -2.71 38.75 -24.01
CA TYR A 819 -3.30 37.63 -23.28
C TYR A 819 -4.37 38.09 -22.30
N ARG A 820 -4.17 39.24 -21.63
CA ARG A 820 -5.21 39.89 -20.83
C ARG A 820 -6.49 40.12 -21.64
N GLN A 821 -6.37 40.68 -22.85
CA GLN A 821 -7.53 40.92 -23.71
C GLN A 821 -8.21 39.62 -24.15
N ARG A 822 -7.44 38.55 -24.40
CA ARG A 822 -8.01 37.23 -24.73
C ARG A 822 -8.77 36.62 -23.56
N VAL A 823 -8.25 36.72 -22.34
CA VAL A 823 -8.96 36.27 -21.14
C VAL A 823 -10.27 37.06 -20.95
N ILE A 824 -10.25 38.37 -21.20
CA ILE A 824 -11.47 39.20 -21.17
C ILE A 824 -12.46 38.75 -22.27
N GLN A 825 -11.97 38.46 -23.48
CA GLN A 825 -12.76 37.93 -24.59
C GLN A 825 -13.41 36.57 -24.29
N LEU A 826 -12.78 35.75 -23.43
CA LEU A 826 -13.39 34.51 -22.91
C LEU A 826 -14.54 34.79 -21.92
N GLY A 827 -14.90 36.05 -21.69
CA GLY A 827 -15.97 36.49 -20.82
C GLY A 827 -15.56 36.65 -19.36
N GLU A 828 -14.27 36.80 -19.08
CA GLU A 828 -13.77 37.10 -17.74
C GLU A 828 -13.85 38.59 -17.45
N GLN A 829 -14.23 38.93 -16.21
CA GLN A 829 -14.38 40.33 -15.79
C GLN A 829 -13.03 41.07 -15.83
N PRO A 830 -12.90 42.21 -16.54
CA PRO A 830 -11.64 42.94 -16.67
C PRO A 830 -10.94 43.29 -15.36
N ALA A 831 -11.71 43.50 -14.28
CA ALA A 831 -11.20 43.79 -12.94
C ALA A 831 -10.52 42.59 -12.25
N ARG A 832 -10.77 41.36 -12.72
CA ARG A 832 -10.17 40.11 -12.23
C ARG A 832 -9.03 39.60 -13.12
N VAL A 833 -8.68 40.35 -14.16
CA VAL A 833 -7.62 39.99 -15.12
C VAL A 833 -6.49 41.01 -15.04
N HIS A 834 -5.32 40.55 -14.60
CA HIS A 834 -4.16 41.39 -14.32
C HIS A 834 -3.00 40.98 -15.24
N ASN A 835 -2.50 41.91 -16.05
CA ASN A 835 -1.23 41.71 -16.75
C ASN A 835 -0.09 41.98 -15.76
N VAL A 836 0.54 40.91 -15.28
CA VAL A 836 1.61 40.95 -14.27
C VAL A 836 2.99 40.63 -14.83
N GLY A 837 3.09 40.21 -16.09
CA GLY A 837 4.34 39.70 -16.67
C GLY A 837 4.56 38.22 -16.37
N ALA A 838 5.65 37.66 -16.91
CA ALA A 838 6.03 36.26 -16.68
C ALA A 838 6.95 36.11 -15.45
N LEU A 839 6.69 35.10 -14.63
CA LEU A 839 7.53 34.77 -13.46
C LEU A 839 8.95 34.33 -13.90
N GLY A 840 9.07 33.64 -15.03
CA GLY A 840 10.36 33.25 -15.60
C GLY A 840 11.26 34.45 -15.94
N VAL A 841 10.65 35.56 -16.38
CA VAL A 841 11.39 36.80 -16.69
C VAL A 841 11.86 37.50 -15.41
N GLU A 842 11.04 37.54 -14.35
CA GLU A 842 11.47 38.06 -13.05
C GLU A 842 12.63 37.24 -12.46
N ASN A 843 12.59 35.92 -12.62
CA ASN A 843 13.70 35.04 -12.25
C ASN A 843 15.01 35.43 -12.96
N ILE A 844 14.98 35.66 -14.27
CA ILE A 844 16.18 36.09 -15.02
C ILE A 844 16.77 37.39 -14.46
N ARG A 845 15.93 38.34 -14.05
CA ARG A 845 16.37 39.64 -13.55
C ARG A 845 16.91 39.59 -12.13
N THR A 846 16.49 38.61 -11.34
CA THR A 846 16.85 38.49 -9.92
C THR A 846 17.94 37.44 -9.66
N LEU A 847 18.15 36.50 -10.57
CA LEU A 847 19.19 35.47 -10.47
C LEU A 847 20.58 36.02 -10.80
N THR A 848 21.55 35.73 -9.94
CA THR A 848 22.97 35.94 -10.25
C THR A 848 23.43 34.89 -11.27
N LEU A 849 23.65 35.30 -12.51
CA LEU A 849 24.08 34.43 -13.60
C LEU A 849 25.61 34.27 -13.66
N LEU A 850 26.06 33.07 -13.98
CA LEU A 850 27.47 32.69 -14.13
C LEU A 850 28.13 33.47 -15.28
N ASP A 851 29.37 33.89 -15.10
CA ASP A 851 30.15 34.47 -16.20
C ASP A 851 30.45 33.42 -17.29
N ARG A 852 30.90 33.91 -18.45
CA ARG A 852 31.14 33.06 -19.62
C ARG A 852 32.20 31.98 -19.36
N GLY A 853 33.27 32.28 -18.61
CA GLY A 853 34.34 31.32 -18.34
C GLY A 853 33.85 30.15 -17.48
N GLU A 854 33.00 30.44 -16.49
CA GLU A 854 32.39 29.41 -15.65
C GLU A 854 31.35 28.58 -16.43
N VAL A 855 30.60 29.20 -17.34
CA VAL A 855 29.71 28.49 -18.27
C VAL A 855 30.49 27.54 -19.18
N GLU A 856 31.56 28.03 -19.82
CA GLU A 856 32.41 27.22 -20.71
C GLU A 856 32.99 26.02 -19.97
N LYS A 857 33.48 26.23 -18.74
CA LYS A 857 33.97 25.17 -17.87
C LYS A 857 32.90 24.14 -17.51
N ARG A 858 31.69 24.57 -17.13
CA ARG A 858 30.59 23.66 -16.73
C ARG A 858 29.98 22.91 -17.91
N LEU A 859 30.10 23.44 -19.12
CA LEU A 859 29.62 22.81 -20.37
C LEU A 859 30.72 22.00 -21.10
N ASP A 860 31.93 21.93 -20.55
CA ASP A 860 33.10 21.29 -21.17
C ASP A 860 33.39 21.85 -22.59
N LEU A 861 33.39 23.17 -22.68
CA LEU A 861 33.70 23.95 -23.87
C LEU A 861 35.11 24.53 -23.76
N PRO A 862 35.89 24.52 -24.86
CA PRO A 862 37.14 25.26 -24.92
C PRO A 862 36.92 26.75 -24.62
N PRO A 863 37.88 27.45 -23.98
CA PRO A 863 37.77 28.88 -23.72
C PRO A 863 37.49 29.69 -25.00
N GLY A 864 36.46 30.53 -24.97
CA GLY A 864 36.03 31.33 -26.12
C GLY A 864 35.33 30.55 -27.22
N GLN A 865 35.05 29.25 -27.04
CA GLN A 865 34.33 28.44 -28.02
C GLN A 865 32.95 29.05 -28.30
N ARG A 866 32.63 29.18 -29.59
CA ARG A 866 31.29 29.58 -30.05
C ARG A 866 30.35 28.40 -30.01
N TYR A 867 29.12 28.61 -29.56
CA TYR A 867 28.17 27.53 -29.40
C TYR A 867 26.72 27.98 -29.56
N LEU A 868 25.88 27.01 -29.92
CA LEU A 868 24.44 27.13 -30.05
C LEU A 868 23.78 26.33 -28.93
N LEU A 869 22.80 26.91 -28.25
CA LEU A 869 22.01 26.21 -27.22
C LEU A 869 20.73 25.69 -27.85
N VAL A 870 20.49 24.38 -27.78
CA VAL A 870 19.45 23.72 -28.58
C VAL A 870 18.48 22.94 -27.72
N THR A 871 17.17 23.16 -27.89
CA THR A 871 16.11 22.44 -27.16
C THR A 871 14.93 22.12 -28.08
N LEU A 872 14.72 20.84 -28.36
CA LEU A 872 13.60 20.36 -29.18
C LEU A 872 12.66 19.49 -28.33
N HIS A 873 11.37 19.82 -28.33
CA HIS A 873 10.28 19.07 -27.72
C HIS A 873 9.39 18.45 -28.80
N PRO A 874 8.76 17.28 -28.55
CA PRO A 874 7.77 16.72 -29.46
C PRO A 874 6.55 17.66 -29.56
N ALA A 875 6.04 17.87 -30.79
CA ALA A 875 4.80 18.61 -31.04
C ALA A 875 3.67 17.61 -31.32
N THR A 876 2.75 17.45 -30.35
CA THR A 876 1.77 16.34 -30.35
C THR A 876 0.73 16.40 -31.49
N LEU A 877 0.54 17.56 -32.12
CA LEU A 877 -0.43 17.76 -33.21
C LEU A 877 0.24 17.96 -34.59
N GLU A 878 1.57 17.88 -34.67
CA GLU A 878 2.27 18.00 -35.96
C GLU A 878 2.22 16.71 -36.76
N ALA A 879 2.05 16.85 -38.08
CA ALA A 879 1.97 15.71 -39.00
C ALA A 879 3.32 14.97 -39.17
N GLN A 880 4.44 15.64 -38.93
CA GLN A 880 5.77 15.03 -39.03
C GLN A 880 6.16 14.34 -37.72
N PRO A 881 6.62 13.07 -37.75
CA PRO A 881 7.04 12.37 -36.56
C PRO A 881 8.28 13.04 -35.93
N PRO A 882 8.42 13.04 -34.58
CA PRO A 882 9.51 13.73 -33.88
C PRO A 882 10.92 13.40 -34.40
N ASP A 883 11.14 12.14 -34.81
CA ASP A 883 12.42 11.67 -35.34
C ASP A 883 12.80 12.39 -36.64
N ALA A 884 11.82 12.69 -37.50
CA ALA A 884 12.04 13.44 -38.75
C ALA A 884 12.35 14.91 -38.48
N GLN A 885 11.70 15.51 -37.46
CA GLN A 885 11.97 16.89 -37.07
C GLN A 885 13.39 17.04 -36.51
N LEU A 886 13.81 16.07 -35.69
CA LEU A 886 15.17 16.02 -35.18
C LEU A 886 16.18 15.89 -36.32
N GLN A 887 15.93 15.02 -37.29
CA GLN A 887 16.82 14.86 -38.43
C GLN A 887 16.96 16.16 -39.23
N ALA A 888 15.85 16.85 -39.54
CA ALA A 888 15.89 18.12 -40.26
C ALA A 888 16.71 19.20 -39.52
N LEU A 889 16.61 19.25 -38.18
CA LEU A 889 17.41 20.13 -37.34
C LEU A 889 18.90 19.75 -37.36
N LEU A 890 19.24 18.47 -37.20
CA LEU A 890 20.62 17.99 -37.25
C LEU A 890 21.27 18.29 -38.62
N ASP A 891 20.55 18.03 -39.71
CA ASP A 891 21.01 18.32 -41.07
C ASP A 891 21.24 19.82 -41.29
N ALA A 892 20.46 20.69 -40.64
CA ALA A 892 20.63 22.14 -40.73
C ALA A 892 21.85 22.60 -39.91
N LEU A 893 22.03 22.02 -38.72
CA LEU A 893 23.18 22.29 -37.85
C LEU A 893 24.50 21.85 -38.51
N ASP A 894 24.47 20.89 -39.42
CA ASP A 894 25.65 20.44 -40.17
C ASP A 894 26.36 21.57 -40.92
N ALA A 895 25.62 22.58 -41.40
CA ALA A 895 26.19 23.75 -42.07
C ALA A 895 26.99 24.69 -41.14
N PHE A 896 26.92 24.51 -39.82
CA PHE A 896 27.54 25.37 -38.80
C PHE A 896 28.65 24.62 -38.05
N ALA A 897 29.63 24.07 -38.77
CA ALA A 897 30.67 23.20 -38.22
C ALA A 897 31.60 23.87 -37.18
N ASP A 898 31.71 25.20 -37.21
CA ASP A 898 32.56 25.97 -36.29
C ASP A 898 31.94 26.15 -34.89
N TYR A 899 30.67 25.75 -34.71
CA TYR A 899 29.94 25.86 -33.44
C TYR A 899 29.80 24.50 -32.78
N VAL A 900 29.98 24.48 -31.46
CA VAL A 900 29.51 23.37 -30.63
C VAL A 900 28.00 23.52 -30.43
N CYS A 901 27.22 22.45 -30.58
CA CYS A 901 25.79 22.50 -30.23
C CYS A 901 25.56 21.84 -28.87
N VAL A 902 25.07 22.61 -27.92
CA VAL A 902 24.74 22.16 -26.56
C VAL A 902 23.25 21.88 -26.51
N PHE A 903 22.89 20.59 -26.49
CA PHE A 903 21.51 20.14 -26.44
C PHE A 903 21.03 19.96 -25.00
N THR A 904 19.81 20.42 -24.73
CA THR A 904 19.07 20.08 -23.50
C THR A 904 17.94 19.10 -23.80
N GLY A 905 17.62 18.21 -22.85
CA GLY A 905 16.56 17.22 -22.98
C GLY A 905 15.15 17.81 -23.18
N ALA A 906 14.31 17.05 -23.90
CA ALA A 906 12.88 17.26 -24.04
C ALA A 906 12.11 16.93 -22.74
N ASN A 907 10.89 17.46 -22.63
CA ASN A 907 9.99 17.25 -21.50
C ASN A 907 9.31 15.86 -21.56
N ALA A 908 8.48 15.56 -20.56
CA ALA A 908 7.79 14.29 -20.39
C ALA A 908 6.53 14.12 -21.28
N ASP A 909 6.38 14.93 -22.32
CA ASP A 909 5.26 14.81 -23.24
C ASP A 909 5.41 13.53 -24.11
N PRO A 910 4.32 12.98 -24.68
CA PRO A 910 4.39 11.81 -25.56
C PRO A 910 5.44 11.96 -26.66
N GLY A 911 6.35 10.98 -26.76
CA GLY A 911 7.48 11.00 -27.71
C GLY A 911 8.78 11.61 -27.17
N GLY A 912 8.76 12.34 -26.05
CA GLY A 912 9.95 13.03 -25.51
C GLY A 912 11.07 12.09 -25.08
N ALA A 913 10.73 10.96 -24.45
CA ALA A 913 11.70 9.94 -24.06
C ALA A 913 12.39 9.25 -25.26
N GLY A 914 11.67 9.09 -26.37
CA GLY A 914 12.23 8.58 -27.63
C GLY A 914 13.22 9.57 -28.23
N LEU A 915 12.80 10.83 -28.34
CA LEU A 915 13.62 11.93 -28.84
C LEU A 915 14.93 12.10 -28.04
N ASN A 916 14.84 12.09 -26.70
CA ASN A 916 16.00 12.19 -25.82
C ASN A 916 16.99 11.04 -26.00
N ARG A 917 16.49 9.83 -26.25
CA ARG A 917 17.34 8.65 -26.52
C ARG A 917 18.10 8.79 -27.84
N LEU A 918 17.41 9.24 -28.89
CA LEU A 918 18.01 9.50 -30.20
C LEU A 918 19.08 10.59 -30.12
N LEU A 919 18.78 11.70 -29.44
CA LEU A 919 19.73 12.80 -29.18
C LEU A 919 20.97 12.31 -28.40
N ALA A 920 20.76 11.56 -27.31
CA ALA A 920 21.86 11.01 -26.52
C ALA A 920 22.73 10.04 -27.34
N GLN A 921 22.12 9.25 -28.23
CA GLN A 921 22.87 8.35 -29.12
C GLN A 921 23.69 9.12 -30.16
N HIS A 922 23.08 10.12 -30.80
CA HIS A 922 23.72 10.93 -31.83
C HIS A 922 24.90 11.74 -31.28
N THR A 923 24.70 12.39 -30.13
CA THR A 923 25.76 13.19 -29.46
C THR A 923 26.96 12.36 -29.03
N ARG A 924 26.78 11.10 -28.61
CA ARG A 924 27.91 10.20 -28.29
C ARG A 924 28.81 9.92 -29.51
N SER A 925 28.23 9.80 -30.71
CA SER A 925 29.02 9.55 -31.92
C SER A 925 29.80 10.78 -32.42
N GLN A 926 29.44 11.98 -31.96
CA GLN A 926 30.05 13.25 -32.38
C GLN A 926 30.31 14.17 -31.18
N SER A 927 30.85 13.60 -30.11
CA SER A 927 31.01 14.28 -28.81
C SER A 927 31.91 15.51 -28.85
N ALA A 928 32.76 15.66 -29.88
CA ALA A 928 33.55 16.88 -30.09
C ALA A 928 32.67 18.08 -30.49
N ARG A 929 31.59 17.85 -31.25
CA ARG A 929 30.71 18.89 -31.80
C ARG A 929 29.40 19.02 -31.05
N PHE A 930 28.87 17.93 -30.51
CA PHE A 930 27.57 17.92 -29.85
C PHE A 930 27.72 17.53 -28.38
N ARG A 931 27.19 18.38 -27.50
CA ARG A 931 27.05 18.11 -26.07
C ARG A 931 25.57 17.87 -25.77
N PHE A 932 25.27 16.92 -24.91
CA PHE A 932 23.90 16.66 -24.47
C PHE A 932 23.85 16.62 -22.95
N SER A 933 22.93 17.38 -22.39
CA SER A 933 22.56 17.28 -20.98
C SER A 933 21.05 17.12 -20.85
N MET A 934 20.61 16.20 -20.00
CA MET A 934 19.18 16.03 -19.75
C MET A 934 18.57 17.29 -19.10
N SER A 935 19.32 17.96 -18.22
CA SER A 935 18.96 19.24 -17.61
C SER A 935 20.22 19.98 -17.19
N LEU A 936 20.24 21.30 -17.42
CA LEU A 936 21.33 22.17 -16.95
C LEU A 936 21.01 22.81 -15.58
N GLY A 937 19.77 22.72 -15.11
CA GLY A 937 19.30 23.57 -14.00
C GLY A 937 19.16 25.04 -14.43
N VAL A 938 18.39 25.83 -13.67
CA VAL A 938 17.98 27.18 -14.09
C VAL A 938 19.17 28.15 -14.25
N THR A 939 20.10 28.14 -13.30
CA THR A 939 21.24 29.08 -13.30
C THR A 939 22.18 28.83 -14.47
N LEU A 940 22.63 27.58 -14.67
CA LEU A 940 23.51 27.25 -15.80
C LEU A 940 22.77 27.38 -17.13
N TYR A 941 21.50 26.99 -17.22
CA TYR A 941 20.70 27.16 -18.44
C TYR A 941 20.62 28.63 -18.87
N LEU A 942 20.24 29.54 -17.98
CA LEU A 942 20.12 30.97 -18.29
C LEU A 942 21.48 31.61 -18.56
N SER A 943 22.52 31.19 -17.83
CA SER A 943 23.89 31.68 -18.06
C SER A 943 24.46 31.20 -19.40
N ALA A 944 24.14 29.96 -19.78
CA ALA A 944 24.45 29.40 -21.09
C ALA A 944 23.69 30.11 -22.20
N ALA A 945 22.37 30.28 -22.05
CA ALA A 945 21.56 31.02 -23.01
C ALA A 945 22.11 32.44 -23.23
N ARG A 946 22.50 33.15 -22.16
CA ARG A 946 23.11 34.49 -22.24
C ARG A 946 24.43 34.52 -23.01
N SER A 947 25.19 33.43 -22.96
CA SER A 947 26.54 33.36 -23.55
C SER A 947 26.56 32.65 -24.90
N ALA A 948 25.44 32.09 -25.36
CA ALA A 948 25.30 31.40 -26.63
C ALA A 948 25.21 32.39 -27.81
N ASP A 949 25.63 31.95 -28.99
CA ASP A 949 25.53 32.72 -30.23
C ASP A 949 24.08 32.75 -30.79
N ALA A 950 23.26 31.75 -30.45
CA ALA A 950 21.80 31.74 -30.61
C ALA A 950 21.18 30.61 -29.77
N VAL A 951 19.90 30.76 -29.43
CA VAL A 951 19.07 29.68 -28.84
C VAL A 951 18.15 29.11 -29.92
N ILE A 952 18.14 27.80 -30.12
CA ILE A 952 17.48 27.16 -31.26
C ILE A 952 16.54 26.04 -30.78
N GLY A 953 15.38 25.91 -31.42
CA GLY A 953 14.48 24.77 -31.22
C GLY A 953 13.04 25.24 -31.08
N ASN A 954 12.27 24.67 -30.15
CA ASN A 954 10.85 25.00 -29.98
C ASN A 954 10.43 25.07 -28.50
N SER A 955 11.38 25.40 -27.63
CA SER A 955 11.14 25.64 -26.21
C SER A 955 10.47 27.00 -25.99
N SER A 956 9.61 27.11 -24.97
CA SER A 956 9.00 28.39 -24.59
C SER A 956 10.05 29.41 -24.16
N SER A 957 11.19 28.95 -23.65
CA SER A 957 12.35 29.77 -23.25
C SER A 957 12.82 30.72 -24.35
N GLY A 958 12.90 30.25 -25.59
CA GLY A 958 13.29 31.08 -26.74
C GLY A 958 12.33 32.23 -27.03
N ILE A 959 11.10 32.16 -26.53
CA ILE A 959 10.05 33.17 -26.74
C ILE A 959 9.84 34.06 -25.52
N ILE A 960 9.91 33.48 -24.31
CA ILE A 960 9.51 34.15 -23.06
C ILE A 960 10.75 34.65 -22.32
N GLU A 961 11.72 33.79 -22.03
CA GLU A 961 12.88 34.11 -21.19
C GLU A 961 14.04 34.76 -21.97
N VAL A 962 14.48 34.14 -23.06
CA VAL A 962 15.70 34.51 -23.80
C VAL A 962 15.70 35.94 -24.33
N PRO A 963 14.57 36.53 -24.77
CA PRO A 963 14.55 37.94 -25.16
C PRO A 963 15.04 38.90 -24.07
N SER A 964 14.84 38.60 -22.79
CA SER A 964 15.37 39.43 -21.68
C SER A 964 16.90 39.40 -21.54
N LEU A 965 17.54 38.39 -22.13
CA LEU A 965 19.00 38.24 -22.18
C LEU A 965 19.61 38.94 -23.40
N GLY A 966 18.79 39.43 -24.34
CA GLY A 966 19.25 40.09 -25.57
C GLY A 966 19.88 39.13 -26.58
N VAL A 967 19.55 37.84 -26.52
CA VAL A 967 20.12 36.79 -27.38
C VAL A 967 19.12 36.40 -28.48
N PRO A 968 19.56 36.27 -29.75
CA PRO A 968 18.72 35.76 -30.83
C PRO A 968 18.16 34.36 -30.55
N SER A 969 16.89 34.16 -30.90
CA SER A 969 16.23 32.85 -30.81
C SER A 969 15.65 32.40 -32.14
N VAL A 970 15.81 31.12 -32.48
CA VAL A 970 15.20 30.47 -33.65
C VAL A 970 14.15 29.48 -33.16
N ASP A 971 12.89 29.80 -33.43
CA ASP A 971 11.70 29.01 -33.09
C ASP A 971 11.23 28.16 -34.27
N ILE A 972 11.29 26.85 -34.11
CA ILE A 972 11.10 25.84 -35.15
C ILE A 972 9.72 25.18 -35.01
N GLY A 973 8.97 25.16 -36.10
CA GLY A 973 7.68 24.46 -36.18
C GLY A 973 6.53 25.16 -35.45
N SER A 974 5.43 24.45 -35.29
CA SER A 974 4.13 25.01 -34.87
C SER A 974 3.91 25.05 -33.36
N ARG A 975 4.79 24.43 -32.56
CA ARG A 975 4.60 24.31 -31.09
C ARG A 975 4.37 25.66 -30.39
N GLN A 976 5.11 26.70 -30.79
CA GLN A 976 5.01 28.05 -30.23
C GLN A 976 4.10 28.99 -31.04
N GLN A 977 3.42 28.47 -32.07
CA GLN A 977 2.61 29.27 -32.96
C GLN A 977 1.44 29.92 -32.20
N GLY A 978 1.29 31.24 -32.40
CA GLY A 978 0.27 32.06 -31.75
C GLY A 978 0.75 32.82 -30.52
N ARG A 979 1.92 32.49 -29.95
CA ARG A 979 2.53 33.30 -28.88
C ARG A 979 2.96 34.68 -29.40
N VAL A 980 2.85 35.68 -28.54
CA VAL A 980 3.46 37.00 -28.75
C VAL A 980 4.98 36.80 -28.77
N ARG A 981 5.63 37.28 -29.83
CA ARG A 981 7.08 37.15 -30.03
C ARG A 981 7.74 38.51 -29.95
N SER A 982 8.93 38.55 -29.34
CA SER A 982 9.83 39.69 -29.47
C SER A 982 10.43 39.73 -30.88
N GLU A 983 10.92 40.89 -31.29
CA GLU A 983 11.70 41.03 -32.53
C GLU A 983 13.04 40.29 -32.50
N SER A 984 13.46 39.80 -31.32
CA SER A 984 14.65 38.95 -31.15
C SER A 984 14.43 37.48 -31.58
N VAL A 985 13.20 37.11 -32.00
CA VAL A 985 12.83 35.74 -32.36
C VAL A 985 12.59 35.61 -33.86
N ILE A 986 13.26 34.65 -34.49
CA ILE A 986 13.05 34.23 -35.88
C ILE A 986 12.27 32.92 -35.89
N HIS A 987 11.28 32.81 -36.77
CA HIS A 987 10.52 31.58 -36.93
C HIS A 987 10.98 30.82 -38.18
N ALA A 988 11.11 29.49 -38.05
CA ALA A 988 11.41 28.58 -39.14
C ALA A 988 10.38 27.44 -39.22
N ALA A 989 10.07 27.01 -40.44
CA ALA A 989 9.35 25.76 -40.65
C ALA A 989 10.26 24.55 -40.36
N VAL A 990 9.66 23.36 -40.19
CA VAL A 990 10.39 22.12 -39.90
C VAL A 990 10.97 21.53 -41.19
N ASP A 991 11.89 22.28 -41.81
CA ASP A 991 12.63 21.89 -42.99
C ASP A 991 14.07 22.42 -42.93
N THR A 992 15.01 21.61 -43.40
CA THR A 992 16.46 21.91 -43.32
C THR A 992 16.82 23.27 -43.93
N PRO A 993 16.35 23.65 -45.14
CA PRO A 993 16.65 24.96 -45.71
C PRO A 993 16.15 26.15 -44.87
N ALA A 994 14.91 26.08 -44.35
CA ALA A 994 14.35 27.16 -43.54
C ALA A 994 15.07 27.29 -42.19
N ILE A 995 15.36 26.17 -41.52
CA ILE A 995 16.09 26.16 -40.25
C ILE A 995 17.48 26.77 -40.47
N LYS A 996 18.20 26.35 -41.52
CA LYS A 996 19.51 26.89 -41.85
C LYS A 996 19.46 28.41 -42.09
N ALA A 997 18.50 28.88 -42.91
CA ALA A 997 18.36 30.30 -43.23
C ALA A 997 18.06 31.14 -41.96
N ALA A 998 17.24 30.62 -41.05
CA ALA A 998 16.93 31.29 -39.80
C ALA A 998 18.14 31.35 -38.86
N ILE A 999 18.95 30.29 -38.78
CA ILE A 999 20.20 30.29 -38.00
C ILE A 999 21.22 31.27 -38.61
N ASP A 1000 21.41 31.25 -39.94
CA ASP A 1000 22.27 32.20 -40.65
C ASP A 1000 21.88 33.65 -40.33
N GLN A 1001 20.58 33.96 -40.36
CA GLN A 1001 20.06 35.29 -40.02
C GLN A 1001 20.29 35.63 -38.54
N ALA A 1002 20.02 34.71 -37.61
CA ALA A 1002 20.20 34.91 -36.17
C ALA A 1002 21.65 35.26 -35.80
N LEU A 1003 22.61 34.69 -36.52
CA LEU A 1003 24.05 34.87 -36.30
C LEU A 1003 24.62 36.16 -36.92
N THR A 1004 23.83 36.94 -37.66
CA THR A 1004 24.31 38.20 -38.25
C THR A 1004 24.49 39.30 -37.19
N PRO A 1005 25.53 40.16 -37.31
CA PRO A 1005 25.72 41.29 -36.40
C PRO A 1005 24.53 42.25 -36.34
N THR A 1006 23.84 42.42 -37.47
CA THR A 1006 22.65 43.27 -37.58
C THR A 1006 21.48 42.70 -36.77
N PHE A 1007 21.26 41.39 -36.81
CA PHE A 1007 20.21 40.76 -36.02
C PHE A 1007 20.55 40.73 -34.52
N TRP A 1008 21.82 40.50 -34.17
CA TRP A 1008 22.28 40.60 -32.78
C TRP A 1008 22.02 41.98 -32.17
N THR A 1009 22.33 43.05 -32.91
CA THR A 1009 22.04 44.43 -32.48
C THR A 1009 20.53 44.64 -32.27
N ARG A 1010 19.71 44.08 -33.17
CA ARG A 1010 18.25 44.12 -33.04
C ARG A 1010 17.75 43.35 -31.82
N ALA A 1011 18.28 42.15 -31.56
CA ALA A 1011 17.90 41.32 -30.43
C ALA A 1011 18.22 41.97 -29.08
N GLN A 1012 19.37 42.65 -28.97
CA GLN A 1012 19.76 43.39 -27.75
C GLN A 1012 18.88 44.61 -27.48
N ALA A 1013 18.34 45.25 -28.52
CA ALA A 1013 17.48 46.41 -28.40
C ALA A 1013 15.97 46.06 -28.27
N ALA A 1014 15.59 44.82 -28.61
CA ALA A 1014 14.19 44.42 -28.64
C ALA A 1014 13.60 44.29 -27.23
N PRO A 1015 12.48 44.95 -26.91
CA PRO A 1015 11.83 44.78 -25.62
C PRO A 1015 11.21 43.38 -25.49
N ASN A 1016 11.25 42.82 -24.29
CA ASN A 1016 10.55 41.58 -24.02
C ASN A 1016 9.08 41.86 -23.64
N PRO A 1017 8.08 41.43 -24.43
CA PRO A 1017 6.67 41.69 -24.15
C PRO A 1017 6.15 41.02 -22.87
N TYR A 1018 6.87 40.01 -22.35
CA TYR A 1018 6.56 39.29 -21.12
C TYR A 1018 7.13 39.97 -19.87
N GLU A 1019 7.96 41.01 -20.03
CA GLU A 1019 8.62 41.70 -18.93
C GLU A 1019 7.69 42.74 -18.30
N GLN A 1020 7.54 42.66 -16.97
CA GLN A 1020 6.87 43.65 -16.14
C GLN A 1020 7.60 43.77 -14.80
N PRO A 1021 7.61 44.94 -14.16
CA PRO A 1021 8.23 45.11 -12.85
C PRO A 1021 7.39 44.44 -11.75
N GLY A 1022 8.07 43.69 -10.88
CA GLY A 1022 7.50 43.16 -9.63
C GLY A 1022 6.37 42.15 -9.84
N THR A 1023 6.51 41.21 -10.79
CA THR A 1023 5.52 40.17 -11.10
C THR A 1023 5.02 39.46 -9.84
N THR A 1024 5.92 38.91 -9.03
CA THR A 1024 5.56 38.17 -7.82
C THR A 1024 4.87 39.07 -6.80
N ARG A 1025 5.40 40.28 -6.58
CA ARG A 1025 4.82 41.26 -5.66
C ARG A 1025 3.38 41.59 -6.03
N ARG A 1026 3.11 41.87 -7.31
CA ARG A 1026 1.76 42.23 -7.80
C ARG A 1026 0.76 41.08 -7.67
N ILE A 1027 1.20 39.84 -7.87
CA ILE A 1027 0.38 38.64 -7.63
C ILE A 1027 0.02 38.57 -6.13
N VAL A 1028 1.00 38.67 -5.25
CA VAL A 1028 0.81 38.60 -3.79
C VAL A 1028 -0.09 39.73 -3.28
N GLU A 1029 0.12 40.96 -3.72
CA GLU A 1029 -0.73 42.11 -3.37
C GLU A 1029 -2.19 41.88 -3.80
N THR A 1030 -2.41 41.35 -5.01
CA THR A 1030 -3.76 41.04 -5.51
C THR A 1030 -4.42 39.93 -4.69
N LEU A 1031 -3.69 38.85 -4.37
CA LEU A 1031 -4.21 37.76 -3.54
C LEU A 1031 -4.55 38.23 -2.12
N THR A 1032 -3.71 39.09 -1.54
CA THR A 1032 -3.90 39.60 -0.18
C THR A 1032 -5.11 40.54 -0.06
N THR A 1033 -5.39 41.32 -1.10
CA THR A 1033 -6.46 42.33 -1.10
C THR A 1033 -7.77 41.85 -1.70
N TRP A 1034 -7.82 40.61 -2.22
CA TRP A 1034 -9.01 40.06 -2.85
C TRP A 1034 -10.07 39.68 -1.82
N ASP A 1035 -11.32 40.10 -2.06
CA ASP A 1035 -12.45 39.68 -1.25
C ASP A 1035 -12.88 38.25 -1.60
N TYR A 1036 -12.57 37.33 -0.69
CA TYR A 1036 -12.97 35.92 -0.77
C TYR A 1036 -14.47 35.71 -0.50
N GLY A 1037 -15.13 36.66 0.17
CA GLY A 1037 -16.54 36.64 0.56
C GLY A 1037 -17.50 36.88 -0.60
N GLY A 1038 -17.57 35.93 -1.54
CA GLY A 1038 -18.34 36.04 -2.78
C GLY A 1038 -17.57 35.64 -4.03
N ALA A 1039 -16.30 35.26 -3.87
CA ALA A 1039 -15.36 34.89 -4.92
C ALA A 1039 -15.93 33.88 -5.94
N LEU A 1040 -16.74 32.92 -5.48
CA LEU A 1040 -17.31 31.84 -6.31
C LEU A 1040 -18.35 32.32 -7.33
N GLN A 1041 -18.96 33.49 -7.13
CA GLN A 1041 -19.84 34.06 -8.14
C GLN A 1041 -19.01 34.71 -9.24
N LYS A 1042 -19.23 34.23 -10.46
CA LYS A 1042 -18.49 34.66 -11.65
C LYS A 1042 -19.43 35.11 -12.76
N PRO A 1043 -19.83 36.39 -12.79
CA PRO A 1043 -20.66 36.93 -13.86
C PRO A 1043 -19.87 36.97 -15.17
N PHE A 1044 -20.51 36.59 -16.28
CA PHE A 1044 -19.91 36.64 -17.60
C PHE A 1044 -19.78 38.10 -18.07
N HIS A 1045 -18.65 38.45 -18.69
CA HIS A 1045 -18.42 39.76 -19.29
C HIS A 1045 -18.67 39.69 -20.79
N ASP A 1046 -19.79 40.25 -21.24
CA ASP A 1046 -20.03 40.41 -22.68
C ASP A 1046 -19.17 41.55 -23.23
N LEU A 1047 -18.44 41.28 -24.31
CA LEU A 1047 -17.70 42.31 -25.02
C LEU A 1047 -18.67 43.37 -25.58
N PRO A 1048 -18.26 44.64 -25.68
CA PRO A 1048 -19.07 45.66 -26.33
C PRO A 1048 -19.45 45.19 -27.74
N THR A 1049 -20.74 45.12 -28.04
CA THR A 1049 -21.21 44.85 -29.41
C THR A 1049 -20.76 46.00 -30.30
N ALA A 1050 -19.91 45.71 -31.28
CA ALA A 1050 -19.58 46.66 -32.34
C ALA A 1050 -20.84 46.89 -33.19
N GLY A 1051 -21.65 47.89 -32.82
CA GLY A 1051 -22.81 48.36 -33.58
C GLY A 1051 -24.18 47.92 -33.05
N MET A 1052 -24.65 48.55 -31.97
CA MET A 1052 -26.01 49.07 -31.87
C MET A 1052 -25.95 50.42 -31.15
N ALA A 1053 -25.61 51.44 -31.94
CA ALA A 1053 -26.01 52.84 -31.73
C ALA A 1053 -26.98 53.21 -32.84
#